data_AF-A0A972Q213-F1
#
_entry.id   AF-A0A972Q213-F1
#
_cell.length_a   1.000
_cell.length_b   1.000
_cell.length_c   1.000
_cell.angle_alpha   90.00
_cell.angle_beta   90.00
_cell.angle_gamma   90.00
#
_symmetry.space_group_name_H-M   'P 1'
#
loop_
_entity.id
_entity.type
_entity.pdbx_description
1 polymer ?
#
loop_
_entity_poly.entity_id
_entity_poly.type
_entity_poly.pdbx_seq_one_letter_code
_entity_poly.pdbx_strand_id
1 'polypeptide(L)'
;MNALISIPTSANAPFNRDTIFFLIKTALDVKSYRFAKQTVTLWLEAFPGDLEAALLLSRTLIAEKKLADAEAVLRKLCALDPEYLEAQCTLLEILRERSSEESHFVESSIIALGGTLPSTCAVSDWGSEIRLAREALYLGHLDQAQEYIYSVISQNIPSPLPALTHLILSQRRDDEIGVHNLAQLYHARWPECLTVKLLLADALLKMGDEAGAVNLLHECAASDIAGQTSRRLWGDGHSYRLLWPDKLELKLNVPIPADVAALLGWNRLGAGVITTTLQQTQANSFLGKSASVERSENSTIADKDYKPEVEYSQQTQTMNVAKKTPVTPTTIDETPREQIYKNAKQDTLKPVSDAFAKVSKRLNRPEIGRMDGRFPMYILFSTKRGLIKQYGQQTADVLDQEMKKLAQVVRKRPGWGAMVFYPDDVEISLGLGLTALDIIDPWQLKLSLHNLDEALAKKGGMIGALLIVGGDEVIPFHRLPNPTDDLDNDVPSDNPYSTLDTNYFIPEWPVGRLPGEAGSDAGLLIEQLRRLIKAHDEECQVLPWWQRLFSMLRAVKSAQKFARKSVAGETMGYSAAAWRRSSVAVFRPLGKGESVIVSPPEYSGSLNPDLFTDSRLGYYNLHGLPDTPEWYGQKDASDLSEIPDYPVALSVKDLMKNGSAPEIVFTEACYGGHIFNKTERQAISLRFLNIGVKAVVASTCIAYGSVNTPLIGGDLLGYLFWKYVQEGMTVGEAFIRAKVEMVREMTRRQGFLDGEDQKTIISFVLYGDPLLRYHTKGAKKKTFVRLKGKPEIKIVSDHQEEGAESVFVSKEILRQVKTAVEPYLPGLDQARISIGQEQFPAVGEREKGLAGEFNRKGQKNDAEGGWVVVTFSKEVPTSNHIHRHYARATLDKQGKVVKLALSR
;
A
#
# COMPACT_ATOMS: atom_id res chain seq x y z
N MET A 1 30.07 4.43 -45.06
CA MET A 1 30.41 5.68 -45.77
C MET A 1 31.65 6.25 -45.10
N ASN A 2 32.70 6.60 -45.85
CA ASN A 2 33.92 7.14 -45.25
C ASN A 2 33.78 8.66 -45.08
N ALA A 3 33.33 9.09 -43.90
CA ALA A 3 33.49 10.48 -43.50
C ALA A 3 34.99 10.76 -43.31
N LEU A 4 35.52 11.76 -44.01
CA LEU A 4 36.89 12.23 -43.82
C LEU A 4 36.97 13.01 -42.51
N ILE A 5 37.24 12.32 -41.40
CA ILE A 5 37.51 12.95 -40.11
C ILE A 5 38.77 13.82 -40.27
N SER A 6 38.57 15.14 -40.21
CA SER A 6 39.61 16.13 -40.47
C SER A 6 40.64 16.14 -39.35
N ILE A 7 41.89 15.83 -39.66
CA ILE A 7 43.02 15.97 -38.74
C ILE A 7 43.12 17.43 -38.28
N PRO A 8 43.23 17.72 -36.97
CA PRO A 8 43.56 19.06 -36.50
C PRO A 8 44.92 19.49 -37.06
N THR A 9 44.96 20.54 -37.89
CA THR A 9 46.15 20.94 -38.68
C THR A 9 47.28 21.59 -37.87
N SER A 10 47.30 21.41 -36.54
CA SER A 10 48.41 21.80 -35.67
C SER A 10 48.61 20.76 -34.57
N ALA A 11 49.86 20.50 -34.21
CA ALA A 11 50.25 19.45 -33.24
C ALA A 11 49.83 19.72 -31.77
N ASN A 12 48.96 20.70 -31.53
CA ASN A 12 48.52 21.15 -30.20
C ASN A 12 47.01 21.38 -30.08
N ALA A 13 46.23 21.13 -31.13
CA ALA A 13 44.77 21.25 -31.13
C ALA A 13 44.12 19.99 -30.50
N PRO A 14 43.00 20.14 -29.76
CA PRO A 14 42.34 19.00 -29.12
C PRO A 14 41.57 18.14 -30.13
N PHE A 15 41.36 16.88 -29.77
CA PHE A 15 40.53 15.93 -30.49
C PHE A 15 39.12 15.91 -29.87
N ASN A 16 38.08 15.90 -30.71
CA ASN A 16 36.72 15.70 -30.25
C ASN A 16 36.45 14.23 -29.87
N ARG A 17 35.38 13.99 -29.09
CA ARG A 17 34.92 12.67 -28.66
C ARG A 17 34.95 11.63 -29.77
N ASP A 18 34.35 11.93 -30.93
CA ASP A 18 34.23 10.96 -32.03
C ASP A 18 35.60 10.55 -32.59
N THR A 19 36.57 11.46 -32.66
CA THR A 19 37.93 11.15 -33.11
C THR A 19 38.70 10.34 -32.06
N ILE A 20 38.55 10.66 -30.76
CA ILE A 20 39.10 9.84 -29.66
C ILE A 20 38.52 8.42 -29.71
N PHE A 21 37.22 8.29 -29.96
CA PHE A 21 36.54 7.00 -29.94
C PHE A 21 36.87 6.18 -31.17
N PHE A 22 37.05 6.83 -32.33
CA PHE A 22 37.57 6.18 -33.53
C PHE A 22 39.02 5.71 -33.32
N LEU A 23 39.88 6.51 -32.68
CA LEU A 23 41.24 6.12 -32.28
C LEU A 23 41.24 4.88 -31.35
N ILE A 24 40.37 4.84 -30.34
CA ILE A 24 40.26 3.69 -29.41
C ILE A 24 39.76 2.45 -30.16
N LYS A 25 38.72 2.58 -31.00
CA LYS A 25 38.15 1.48 -31.77
C LYS A 25 39.20 0.91 -32.75
N THR A 26 39.87 1.75 -33.53
CA THR A 26 41.01 1.33 -34.39
C THR A 26 42.14 0.69 -33.61
N ALA A 27 42.46 1.19 -32.41
CA ALA A 27 43.50 0.60 -31.56
C ALA A 27 43.14 -0.79 -31.02
N LEU A 28 41.86 -1.10 -30.82
CA LEU A 28 41.40 -2.46 -30.52
C LEU A 28 41.53 -3.36 -31.75
N ASP A 29 41.14 -2.89 -32.94
CA ASP A 29 41.21 -3.64 -34.20
C ASP A 29 42.66 -4.08 -34.54
N VAL A 30 43.63 -3.16 -34.41
CA VAL A 30 45.07 -3.46 -34.60
C VAL A 30 45.75 -4.06 -33.36
N LYS A 31 44.98 -4.42 -32.33
CA LYS A 31 45.43 -5.07 -31.09
C LYS A 31 46.41 -4.27 -30.23
N SER A 32 46.42 -2.94 -30.38
CA SER A 32 47.23 -2.01 -29.58
C SER A 32 46.55 -1.68 -28.24
N TYR A 33 46.21 -2.72 -27.46
CA TYR A 33 45.38 -2.62 -26.26
C TYR A 33 45.92 -1.63 -25.21
N ARG A 34 47.25 -1.53 -25.07
CA ARG A 34 47.88 -0.56 -24.15
C ARG A 34 47.57 0.89 -24.52
N PHE A 35 47.62 1.23 -25.81
CA PHE A 35 47.29 2.57 -26.29
C PHE A 35 45.78 2.83 -26.18
N ALA A 36 44.94 1.86 -26.54
CA ALA A 36 43.49 1.94 -26.34
C ALA A 36 43.15 2.24 -24.86
N LYS A 37 43.78 1.51 -23.93
CA LYS A 37 43.58 1.66 -22.48
C LYS A 37 44.04 3.03 -21.96
N GLN A 38 45.24 3.47 -22.34
CA GLN A 38 45.76 4.78 -21.94
C GLN A 38 44.86 5.91 -22.48
N THR A 39 44.40 5.81 -23.72
CA THR A 39 43.53 6.81 -24.36
C THR A 39 42.15 6.88 -23.68
N VAL A 40 41.51 5.74 -23.41
CA VAL A 40 40.18 5.73 -22.78
C VAL A 40 40.24 6.06 -21.28
N THR A 41 41.34 5.75 -20.60
CA THR A 41 41.55 6.17 -19.20
C THR A 41 41.71 7.69 -19.12
N LEU A 42 42.55 8.30 -19.98
CA LEU A 42 42.68 9.76 -20.06
C LEU A 42 41.36 10.46 -20.44
N TRP A 43 40.50 9.81 -21.23
CA TRP A 43 39.15 10.32 -21.51
C TRP A 43 38.26 10.28 -20.27
N LEU A 44 38.23 9.17 -19.53
CA LEU A 44 37.42 9.02 -18.32
C LEU A 44 37.97 9.82 -17.12
N GLU A 45 39.25 10.17 -17.10
CA GLU A 45 39.83 11.12 -16.14
C GLU A 45 39.31 12.56 -16.36
N ALA A 46 39.06 12.94 -17.63
CA ALA A 46 38.46 14.24 -17.97
C ALA A 46 36.91 14.22 -17.94
N PHE A 47 36.31 13.09 -18.29
CA PHE A 47 34.87 12.92 -18.52
C PHE A 47 34.36 11.61 -17.88
N PRO A 48 34.34 11.51 -16.53
CA PRO A 48 34.08 10.25 -15.83
C PRO A 48 32.65 9.68 -15.98
N GLY A 49 31.71 10.49 -16.47
CA GLY A 49 30.33 10.10 -16.80
C GLY A 49 30.11 9.70 -18.25
N ASP A 50 31.14 9.41 -19.06
CA ASP A 50 30.94 9.00 -20.46
C ASP A 50 30.68 7.48 -20.57
N LEU A 51 29.40 7.12 -20.70
CA LEU A 51 28.92 5.73 -20.67
C LEU A 51 29.49 4.85 -21.79
N GLU A 52 29.72 5.39 -22.99
CA GLU A 52 30.33 4.64 -24.09
C GLU A 52 31.87 4.57 -23.94
N ALA A 53 32.52 5.57 -23.35
CA ALA A 53 33.93 5.41 -22.96
C ALA A 53 34.11 4.32 -21.89
N ALA A 54 33.18 4.21 -20.93
CA ALA A 54 33.18 3.11 -19.97
C ALA A 54 33.03 1.73 -20.66
N LEU A 55 32.15 1.61 -21.66
CA LEU A 55 32.02 0.40 -22.48
C LEU A 55 33.30 0.09 -23.28
N LEU A 56 33.96 1.11 -23.84
CA LEU A 56 35.24 0.95 -24.54
C LEU A 56 36.37 0.52 -23.59
N LEU A 57 36.39 1.02 -22.35
CA LEU A 57 37.30 0.55 -21.31
C LEU A 57 37.06 -0.93 -21.00
N SER A 58 35.80 -1.35 -20.77
CA SER A 58 35.47 -2.77 -20.56
C SER A 58 35.91 -3.66 -21.71
N ARG A 59 35.66 -3.27 -22.97
CA ARG A 59 36.12 -4.03 -24.15
C ARG A 59 37.65 -4.10 -24.22
N THR A 60 38.34 -3.04 -23.84
CA THR A 60 39.81 -3.05 -23.74
C THR A 60 40.31 -3.97 -22.63
N LEU A 61 39.63 -4.01 -21.48
CA LEU A 61 39.95 -4.90 -20.36
C LEU A 61 39.70 -6.37 -20.71
N ILE A 62 38.62 -6.71 -21.43
CA ILE A 62 38.38 -8.05 -21.99
C ILE A 62 39.53 -8.45 -22.93
N ALA A 63 39.97 -7.54 -23.81
CA ALA A 63 41.09 -7.78 -24.71
C ALA A 63 42.45 -7.95 -23.98
N GLU A 64 42.65 -7.27 -22.83
CA GLU A 64 43.76 -7.53 -21.89
C GLU A 64 43.58 -8.80 -21.04
N LYS A 65 42.49 -9.57 -21.23
CA LYS A 65 42.06 -10.72 -20.40
C LYS A 65 41.76 -10.40 -18.93
N LYS A 66 41.50 -9.14 -18.60
CA LYS A 66 41.16 -8.66 -17.25
C LYS A 66 39.65 -8.68 -17.04
N LEU A 67 39.09 -9.88 -17.07
CA LEU A 67 37.65 -10.11 -17.05
C LEU A 67 36.97 -9.57 -15.78
N ALA A 68 37.61 -9.68 -14.61
CA ALA A 68 37.07 -9.14 -13.35
C ALA A 68 36.96 -7.61 -13.37
N ASP A 69 38.00 -6.90 -13.84
CA ASP A 69 37.99 -5.45 -14.00
C ASP A 69 36.88 -5.02 -14.98
N ALA A 70 36.75 -5.73 -16.10
CA ALA A 70 35.74 -5.45 -17.12
C ALA A 70 34.31 -5.67 -16.59
N GLU A 71 34.08 -6.77 -15.88
CA GLU A 71 32.81 -7.13 -15.25
C GLU A 71 32.37 -6.09 -14.23
N ALA A 72 33.29 -5.60 -13.38
CA ALA A 72 32.98 -4.56 -12.39
C ALA A 72 32.51 -3.24 -13.05
N VAL A 73 33.18 -2.82 -14.14
CA VAL A 73 32.76 -1.64 -14.92
C VAL A 73 31.41 -1.89 -15.63
N LEU A 74 31.20 -3.07 -16.21
CA LEU A 74 29.95 -3.43 -16.90
C LEU A 74 28.75 -3.52 -15.94
N ARG A 75 28.91 -4.12 -14.75
CA ARG A 75 27.84 -4.17 -13.74
C ARG A 75 27.47 -2.77 -13.25
N LYS A 76 28.44 -1.84 -13.09
CA LYS A 76 28.14 -0.43 -12.80
C LYS A 76 27.40 0.24 -13.96
N LEU A 77 27.85 0.01 -15.19
CA LEU A 77 27.25 0.59 -16.40
C LEU A 77 25.79 0.15 -16.59
N CYS A 78 25.49 -1.15 -16.41
CA CYS A 78 24.13 -1.69 -16.46
C CYS A 78 23.24 -1.32 -15.24
N ALA A 79 23.82 -0.76 -14.17
CA ALA A 79 23.06 -0.20 -13.05
C ALA A 79 22.70 1.29 -13.27
N LEU A 80 23.62 2.05 -13.87
CA LEU A 80 23.41 3.45 -14.28
C LEU A 80 22.42 3.55 -15.44
N ASP A 81 22.67 2.79 -16.51
CA ASP A 81 21.83 2.70 -17.70
C ASP A 81 21.43 1.23 -17.98
N PRO A 82 20.37 0.73 -17.32
CA PRO A 82 19.87 -0.63 -17.52
C PRO A 82 19.40 -0.91 -18.95
N GLU A 83 19.13 0.14 -19.72
CA GLU A 83 18.66 0.09 -21.10
C GLU A 83 19.80 0.08 -22.13
N TYR A 84 21.07 0.09 -21.69
CA TYR A 84 22.23 0.04 -22.57
C TYR A 84 22.47 -1.39 -23.09
N LEU A 85 21.78 -1.74 -24.19
CA LEU A 85 21.82 -3.06 -24.82
C LEU A 85 23.24 -3.57 -25.08
N GLU A 86 24.15 -2.74 -25.61
CA GLU A 86 25.53 -3.11 -25.90
C GLU A 86 26.34 -3.44 -24.64
N ALA A 87 26.04 -2.79 -23.50
CA ALA A 87 26.66 -3.11 -22.22
C ALA A 87 26.11 -4.43 -21.65
N GLN A 88 24.81 -4.69 -21.77
CA GLN A 88 24.20 -5.97 -21.39
C GLN A 88 24.79 -7.14 -22.22
N CYS A 89 24.94 -6.95 -23.53
CA CYS A 89 25.57 -7.93 -24.42
C CYS A 89 27.04 -8.20 -24.06
N THR A 90 27.84 -7.15 -23.85
CA THR A 90 29.26 -7.32 -23.47
C THR A 90 29.44 -7.82 -22.03
N LEU A 91 28.45 -7.67 -21.14
CA LEU A 91 28.41 -8.37 -19.85
C LEU A 91 28.12 -9.87 -20.01
N LEU A 92 27.20 -10.24 -20.91
CA LEU A 92 26.87 -11.64 -21.20
C LEU A 92 28.06 -12.41 -21.80
N GLU A 93 28.91 -11.75 -22.60
CA GLU A 93 30.19 -12.29 -23.10
C GLU A 93 31.09 -12.82 -21.97
N ILE A 94 31.08 -12.18 -20.79
CA ILE A 94 31.89 -12.60 -19.62
C ILE A 94 31.17 -13.68 -18.79
N LEU A 95 29.86 -13.55 -18.59
CA LEU A 95 29.11 -14.40 -17.64
C LEU A 95 28.90 -15.84 -18.15
N ARG A 96 28.80 -16.04 -19.47
CA ARG A 96 28.56 -17.36 -20.09
C ARG A 96 29.60 -18.42 -19.75
N GLU A 97 30.83 -18.04 -19.44
CA GLU A 97 31.90 -18.97 -19.04
C GLU A 97 31.91 -19.27 -17.53
N ARG A 98 31.06 -18.62 -16.72
CA ARG A 98 31.20 -18.59 -15.24
C ARG A 98 29.92 -18.82 -14.43
N SER A 99 28.74 -18.42 -14.90
CA SER A 99 27.48 -18.54 -14.14
C SER A 99 26.27 -18.70 -15.06
N SER A 100 25.55 -19.81 -14.93
CA SER A 100 24.34 -20.07 -15.71
C SER A 100 23.18 -19.16 -15.29
N GLU A 101 22.94 -19.00 -13.99
CA GLU A 101 21.82 -18.21 -13.46
C GLU A 101 21.95 -16.72 -13.79
N GLU A 102 23.14 -16.13 -13.59
CA GLU A 102 23.36 -14.73 -13.96
C GLU A 102 23.35 -14.53 -15.48
N SER A 103 23.85 -15.49 -16.26
CA SER A 103 23.75 -15.49 -17.72
C SER A 103 22.28 -15.45 -18.16
N HIS A 104 21.41 -16.31 -17.61
CA HIS A 104 19.98 -16.32 -17.93
C HIS A 104 19.27 -15.00 -17.56
N PHE A 105 19.68 -14.34 -16.47
CA PHE A 105 19.11 -13.05 -16.06
C PHE A 105 19.51 -11.90 -17.01
N VAL A 106 20.77 -11.87 -17.47
CA VAL A 106 21.23 -10.90 -18.47
C VAL A 106 20.63 -11.21 -19.85
N GLU A 107 20.51 -12.48 -20.22
CA GLU A 107 19.79 -12.91 -21.44
C GLU A 107 18.33 -12.45 -21.43
N SER A 108 17.64 -12.59 -20.31
CA SER A 108 16.26 -12.09 -20.14
C SER A 108 16.19 -10.56 -20.23
N SER A 109 17.20 -9.85 -19.74
CA SER A 109 17.32 -8.40 -19.86
C SER A 109 17.57 -7.93 -21.30
N ILE A 110 18.35 -8.69 -22.08
CA ILE A 110 18.59 -8.44 -23.51
C ILE A 110 17.30 -8.64 -24.33
N ILE A 111 16.52 -9.69 -24.04
CA ILE A 111 15.22 -9.91 -24.69
C ILE A 111 14.22 -8.80 -24.34
N ALA A 112 14.19 -8.37 -23.08
CA ALA A 112 13.38 -7.23 -22.60
C ALA A 112 13.75 -5.89 -23.25
N LEU A 113 14.92 -5.78 -23.88
CA LEU A 113 15.41 -4.64 -24.67
C LEU A 113 15.23 -4.83 -26.18
N GLY A 114 14.59 -5.92 -26.63
CA GLY A 114 14.37 -6.24 -28.04
C GLY A 114 15.56 -6.91 -28.74
N GLY A 115 16.66 -7.16 -28.02
CA GLY A 115 17.86 -7.80 -28.55
C GLY A 115 17.63 -9.23 -29.06
N THR A 116 18.61 -9.73 -29.83
CA THR A 116 18.58 -11.07 -30.44
C THR A 116 19.59 -11.99 -29.76
N LEU A 117 19.13 -13.15 -29.29
CA LEU A 117 19.97 -14.21 -28.74
C LEU A 117 19.90 -15.48 -29.61
N PRO A 118 20.92 -16.36 -29.55
CA PRO A 118 20.84 -17.70 -30.12
C PRO A 118 19.68 -18.51 -29.53
N SER A 119 19.07 -19.40 -30.32
CA SER A 119 17.94 -20.25 -29.94
C SER A 119 18.23 -21.28 -28.82
N THR A 120 19.45 -21.30 -28.29
CA THR A 120 19.92 -22.17 -27.20
C THR A 120 19.91 -21.50 -25.82
N CYS A 121 19.57 -20.21 -25.75
CA CYS A 121 19.53 -19.43 -24.51
C CYS A 121 18.23 -19.68 -23.72
N ALA A 122 18.34 -19.85 -22.40
CA ALA A 122 17.19 -20.08 -21.52
C ALA A 122 16.64 -18.75 -20.99
N VAL A 123 15.76 -18.13 -21.78
CA VAL A 123 15.10 -16.85 -21.46
C VAL A 123 14.02 -17.09 -20.40
N SER A 124 13.98 -16.26 -19.35
CA SER A 124 12.91 -16.25 -18.35
C SER A 124 11.68 -15.50 -18.87
N ASP A 125 10.48 -15.97 -18.53
CA ASP A 125 9.20 -15.43 -19.03
C ASP A 125 9.08 -13.90 -18.89
N TRP A 126 9.55 -13.34 -17.78
CA TRP A 126 9.54 -11.89 -17.53
C TRP A 126 10.25 -11.08 -18.64
N GLY A 127 11.33 -11.61 -19.24
CA GLY A 127 12.05 -10.92 -20.31
C GLY A 127 11.19 -10.76 -21.56
N SER A 128 10.43 -11.81 -21.88
CA SER A 128 9.46 -11.83 -22.97
C SER A 128 8.23 -10.97 -22.68
N GLU A 129 7.70 -10.99 -21.45
CA GLU A 129 6.57 -10.14 -21.04
C GLU A 129 6.94 -8.65 -21.08
N ILE A 130 8.13 -8.25 -20.61
CA ILE A 130 8.60 -6.86 -20.73
C ILE A 130 8.81 -6.44 -22.19
N ARG A 131 9.29 -7.33 -23.05
CA ARG A 131 9.38 -7.07 -24.50
C ARG A 131 8.01 -6.75 -25.09
N LEU A 132 7.01 -7.59 -24.81
CA LEU A 132 5.62 -7.40 -25.25
C LEU A 132 5.00 -6.13 -24.68
N ALA A 133 5.24 -5.81 -23.40
CA ALA A 133 4.80 -4.56 -22.79
C ALA A 133 5.37 -3.32 -23.50
N ARG A 134 6.65 -3.33 -23.85
CA ARG A 134 7.34 -2.21 -24.53
C ARG A 134 6.96 -2.10 -26.00
N GLU A 135 6.71 -3.22 -26.68
CA GLU A 135 6.15 -3.24 -28.04
C GLU A 135 4.72 -2.67 -28.06
N ALA A 136 3.88 -3.06 -27.09
CA ALA A 136 2.54 -2.47 -26.90
C ALA A 136 2.60 -0.96 -26.57
N LEU A 137 3.56 -0.50 -25.75
CA LEU A 137 3.78 0.93 -25.52
C LEU A 137 4.18 1.69 -26.79
N TYR A 138 5.06 1.11 -27.61
CA TYR A 138 5.49 1.71 -28.89
C TYR A 138 4.33 1.83 -29.87
N LEU A 139 3.45 0.82 -29.93
CA LEU A 139 2.22 0.83 -30.73
C LEU A 139 1.08 1.67 -30.11
N GLY A 140 1.25 2.22 -28.92
CA GLY A 140 0.21 3.00 -28.21
C GLY A 140 -0.93 2.16 -27.62
N HIS A 141 -0.78 0.84 -27.55
CA HIS A 141 -1.75 -0.10 -26.97
C HIS A 141 -1.65 -0.12 -25.44
N LEU A 142 -2.00 1.00 -24.79
CA LEU A 142 -1.73 1.23 -23.36
C LEU A 142 -2.40 0.22 -22.41
N ASP A 143 -3.50 -0.43 -22.80
CA ASP A 143 -4.15 -1.47 -21.98
C ASP A 143 -3.41 -2.81 -22.07
N GLN A 144 -2.99 -3.24 -23.26
CA GLN A 144 -2.15 -4.44 -23.42
C GLN A 144 -0.79 -4.28 -22.72
N ALA A 145 -0.19 -3.09 -22.83
CA ALA A 145 1.01 -2.74 -22.08
C ALA A 145 0.81 -2.82 -20.55
N GLN A 146 -0.39 -2.50 -20.05
CA GLN A 146 -0.72 -2.61 -18.63
C GLN A 146 -0.87 -4.07 -18.17
N GLU A 147 -1.49 -4.92 -19.00
CA GLU A 147 -1.63 -6.35 -18.71
C GLU A 147 -0.25 -7.03 -18.61
N TYR A 148 0.62 -6.82 -19.61
CA TYR A 148 1.97 -7.39 -19.64
C TYR A 148 2.92 -6.82 -18.58
N ILE A 149 2.73 -5.59 -18.08
CA ILE A 149 3.61 -5.05 -17.02
C ILE A 149 3.15 -5.44 -15.61
N TYR A 150 1.85 -5.61 -15.38
CA TYR A 150 1.33 -6.01 -14.08
C TYR A 150 1.60 -7.50 -13.77
N SER A 151 1.65 -8.37 -14.77
CA SER A 151 2.12 -9.76 -14.59
C SER A 151 3.56 -9.79 -14.06
N VAL A 152 4.47 -9.01 -14.65
CA VAL A 152 5.89 -8.95 -14.22
C VAL A 152 6.08 -8.25 -12.88
N ILE A 153 5.39 -7.14 -12.61
CA ILE A 153 5.48 -6.44 -11.31
C ILE A 153 5.07 -7.38 -10.16
N SER A 154 4.04 -8.21 -10.35
CA SER A 154 3.59 -9.16 -9.33
C SER A 154 4.65 -10.20 -8.91
N GLN A 155 5.66 -10.43 -9.76
CA GLN A 155 6.77 -11.37 -9.54
C GLN A 155 7.97 -10.73 -8.82
N ASN A 156 7.99 -9.40 -8.64
CA ASN A 156 9.05 -8.65 -7.93
C ASN A 156 10.48 -8.88 -8.48
N ILE A 157 10.62 -9.02 -9.80
CA ILE A 157 11.91 -9.23 -10.50
C ILE A 157 12.96 -8.18 -10.06
N PRO A 158 14.22 -8.55 -9.76
CA PRO A 158 15.27 -7.64 -9.31
C PRO A 158 15.91 -6.78 -10.44
N SER A 159 15.14 -6.43 -11.48
CA SER A 159 15.60 -5.60 -12.61
C SER A 159 14.93 -4.21 -12.57
N PRO A 160 15.61 -3.12 -12.96
CA PRO A 160 14.96 -1.82 -13.20
C PRO A 160 14.05 -1.81 -14.44
N LEU A 161 14.23 -2.72 -15.40
CA LEU A 161 13.53 -2.68 -16.70
C LEU A 161 11.99 -2.74 -16.59
N PRO A 162 11.39 -3.59 -15.71
CA PRO A 162 9.95 -3.50 -15.41
C PRO A 162 9.52 -2.13 -14.85
N ALA A 163 10.30 -1.55 -13.94
CA ALA A 163 9.95 -0.27 -13.32
C ALA A 163 10.02 0.90 -14.32
N LEU A 164 11.03 0.92 -15.20
CA LEU A 164 11.11 1.88 -16.30
C LEU A 164 9.93 1.74 -17.26
N THR A 165 9.56 0.50 -17.61
CA THR A 165 8.39 0.22 -18.46
C THR A 165 7.09 0.70 -17.80
N HIS A 166 6.95 0.54 -16.48
CA HIS A 166 5.78 0.99 -15.71
C HIS A 166 5.71 2.52 -15.57
N LEU A 167 6.84 3.20 -15.37
CA LEU A 167 6.91 4.66 -15.37
C LEU A 167 6.50 5.23 -16.73
N ILE A 168 7.05 4.68 -17.82
CA ILE A 168 6.72 5.11 -19.18
C ILE A 168 5.24 4.86 -19.49
N LEU A 169 4.66 3.73 -19.06
CA LEU A 169 3.21 3.49 -19.16
C LEU A 169 2.39 4.55 -18.42
N SER A 170 2.78 4.87 -17.18
CA SER A 170 2.07 5.84 -16.34
C SER A 170 2.15 7.25 -16.94
N GLN A 171 3.31 7.63 -17.46
CA GLN A 171 3.55 8.89 -18.15
C GLN A 171 2.77 8.98 -19.47
N ARG A 172 2.60 7.87 -20.20
CA ARG A 172 1.76 7.77 -21.41
C ARG A 172 0.25 7.77 -21.12
N ARG A 173 -0.17 7.71 -19.85
CA ARG A 173 -1.57 7.79 -19.39
C ARG A 173 -1.90 9.14 -18.73
N ASP A 174 -1.00 10.12 -18.79
CA ASP A 174 -1.10 11.45 -18.17
C ASP A 174 -1.35 11.43 -16.64
N ASP A 175 -0.96 10.35 -15.95
CA ASP A 175 -1.04 10.25 -14.49
C ASP A 175 0.21 10.86 -13.83
N GLU A 176 0.29 12.20 -13.81
CA GLU A 176 1.42 12.93 -13.23
C GLU A 176 1.69 12.57 -11.76
N ILE A 177 0.64 12.25 -11.00
CA ILE A 177 0.74 11.91 -9.58
C ILE A 177 1.21 10.46 -9.42
N GLY A 178 0.69 9.53 -10.21
CA GLY A 178 1.20 8.15 -10.29
C GLY A 178 2.67 8.12 -10.67
N VAL A 179 3.06 8.85 -11.73
CA VAL A 179 4.47 9.00 -12.16
C VAL A 179 5.34 9.54 -11.03
N HIS A 180 4.93 10.60 -10.32
CA HIS A 180 5.71 11.14 -9.21
C HIS A 180 5.91 10.13 -8.07
N ASN A 181 4.85 9.46 -7.61
CA ASN A 181 4.94 8.45 -6.54
C ASN A 181 5.81 7.25 -6.96
N LEU A 182 5.62 6.75 -8.19
CA LEU A 182 6.38 5.63 -8.74
C LEU A 182 7.85 6.00 -8.95
N ALA A 183 8.15 7.22 -9.40
CA ALA A 183 9.53 7.67 -9.63
C ALA A 183 10.30 7.83 -8.33
N GLN A 184 9.67 8.36 -7.27
CA GLN A 184 10.25 8.39 -5.91
C GLN A 184 10.53 6.97 -5.39
N LEU A 185 9.54 6.08 -5.48
CA LEU A 185 9.65 4.67 -5.07
C LEU A 185 10.79 3.95 -5.79
N TYR A 186 10.84 4.06 -7.12
CA TYR A 186 11.84 3.36 -7.92
C TYR A 186 13.22 3.99 -7.81
N HIS A 187 13.33 5.30 -7.57
CA HIS A 187 14.61 5.93 -7.23
C HIS A 187 15.14 5.41 -5.88
N ALA A 188 14.27 5.26 -4.88
CA ALA A 188 14.67 4.66 -3.60
C ALA A 188 15.10 3.18 -3.70
N ARG A 189 14.60 2.44 -4.71
CA ARG A 189 14.99 1.04 -4.98
C ARG A 189 16.24 0.91 -5.85
N TRP A 190 16.45 1.80 -6.81
CA TRP A 190 17.61 1.84 -7.69
C TRP A 190 18.19 3.26 -7.75
N PRO A 191 18.91 3.70 -6.69
CA PRO A 191 19.38 5.08 -6.58
C PRO A 191 20.41 5.46 -7.64
N GLU A 192 21.02 4.51 -8.34
CA GLU A 192 21.95 4.78 -9.45
C GLU A 192 21.26 4.99 -10.81
N CYS A 193 20.00 4.52 -10.99
CA CYS A 193 19.40 4.40 -12.32
C CYS A 193 19.02 5.77 -12.91
N LEU A 194 19.72 6.15 -13.98
CA LEU A 194 19.64 7.48 -14.60
C LEU A 194 18.26 7.78 -15.17
N THR A 195 17.67 6.87 -15.95
CA THR A 195 16.32 7.06 -16.52
C THR A 195 15.27 7.27 -15.41
N VAL A 196 15.42 6.64 -14.23
CA VAL A 196 14.53 6.88 -13.08
C VAL A 196 14.77 8.26 -12.46
N LYS A 197 16.03 8.70 -12.26
CA LYS A 197 16.34 10.05 -11.76
C LYS A 197 15.78 11.15 -12.68
N LEU A 198 15.96 10.99 -13.99
CA LEU A 198 15.46 11.92 -15.01
C LEU A 198 13.93 12.04 -14.98
N LEU A 199 13.22 10.91 -14.87
CA LEU A 199 11.75 10.90 -14.73
C LEU A 199 11.28 11.47 -13.38
N LEU A 200 12.02 11.23 -12.30
CA LEU A 200 11.73 11.84 -10.99
C LEU A 200 11.93 13.36 -11.02
N ALA A 201 12.98 13.86 -11.68
CA ALA A 201 13.23 15.30 -11.78
C ALA A 201 12.17 16.01 -12.62
N ASP A 202 11.74 15.44 -13.76
CA ASP A 202 10.64 15.96 -14.57
C ASP A 202 9.31 15.97 -13.80
N ALA A 203 9.05 14.94 -12.99
CA ALA A 203 7.89 14.89 -12.10
C ALA A 203 7.99 15.92 -10.96
N LEU A 204 9.17 16.14 -10.38
CA LEU A 204 9.40 17.15 -9.33
C LEU A 204 9.17 18.58 -9.87
N LEU A 205 9.63 18.89 -11.09
CA LEU A 205 9.33 20.18 -11.76
C LEU A 205 7.84 20.39 -11.96
N LYS A 206 7.12 19.38 -12.47
CA LYS A 206 5.66 19.44 -12.65
C LYS A 206 4.91 19.62 -11.32
N MET A 207 5.42 19.02 -10.24
CA MET A 207 4.90 19.20 -8.88
C MET A 207 5.33 20.52 -8.22
N GLY A 208 6.30 21.25 -8.78
CA GLY A 208 6.78 22.54 -8.28
C GLY A 208 7.93 22.48 -7.27
N ASP A 209 8.65 21.35 -7.16
CA ASP A 209 9.93 21.26 -6.44
C ASP A 209 11.10 21.43 -7.41
N GLU A 210 11.36 22.69 -7.76
CA GLU A 210 12.47 23.08 -8.65
C GLU A 210 13.84 22.71 -8.05
N ALA A 211 14.01 22.82 -6.73
CA ALA A 211 15.28 22.57 -6.07
C ALA A 211 15.65 21.07 -6.04
N GLY A 212 14.69 20.20 -5.69
CA GLY A 212 14.87 18.75 -5.76
C GLY A 212 15.17 18.27 -7.18
N ALA A 213 14.45 18.81 -8.17
CA ALA A 213 14.66 18.45 -9.58
C ALA A 213 16.01 18.90 -10.14
N VAL A 214 16.41 20.16 -9.91
CA VAL A 214 17.67 20.71 -10.42
C VAL A 214 18.88 19.94 -9.87
N ASN A 215 18.84 19.53 -8.60
CA ASN A 215 19.88 18.67 -8.00
C ASN A 215 20.00 17.33 -8.73
N LEU A 216 18.88 16.63 -8.98
CA LEU A 216 18.87 15.36 -9.71
C LEU A 216 19.32 15.52 -11.18
N LEU A 217 18.92 16.59 -11.86
CA LEU A 217 19.34 16.85 -13.24
C LEU A 217 20.84 17.13 -13.34
N HIS A 218 21.43 17.86 -12.40
CA HIS A 218 22.89 18.05 -12.34
C HIS A 218 23.62 16.74 -12.05
N GLU A 219 23.09 15.88 -11.17
CA GLU A 219 23.67 14.57 -10.89
C GLU A 219 23.63 13.64 -12.11
N CYS A 220 22.52 13.66 -12.86
CA CYS A 220 22.39 12.96 -14.15
C CYS A 220 23.39 13.50 -15.19
N ALA A 221 23.51 14.82 -15.34
CA ALA A 221 24.44 15.42 -16.29
C ALA A 221 25.91 15.14 -15.96
N ALA A 222 26.26 14.97 -14.68
CA ALA A 222 27.60 14.57 -14.24
C ALA A 222 27.87 13.06 -14.46
N SER A 223 26.84 12.22 -14.33
CA SER A 223 26.95 10.75 -14.39
C SER A 223 26.74 10.17 -15.81
N ASP A 224 26.12 10.95 -16.70
CA ASP A 224 25.97 10.70 -18.13
C ASP A 224 26.29 12.00 -18.90
N ILE A 225 27.59 12.31 -19.01
CA ILE A 225 28.07 13.58 -19.59
C ILE A 225 27.83 13.69 -21.10
N ALA A 226 27.55 12.55 -21.76
CA ALA A 226 27.13 12.50 -23.16
C ALA A 226 25.62 12.73 -23.33
N GLY A 227 24.81 12.54 -22.29
CA GLY A 227 23.34 12.61 -22.35
C GLY A 227 22.72 11.45 -23.11
N GLN A 228 23.35 10.27 -23.10
CA GLN A 228 22.84 9.06 -23.75
C GLN A 228 21.42 8.70 -23.29
N THR A 229 21.18 8.76 -21.97
CA THR A 229 19.92 8.40 -21.32
C THR A 229 18.86 9.50 -21.51
N SER A 230 19.22 10.77 -21.37
CA SER A 230 18.29 11.90 -21.56
C SER A 230 17.85 12.07 -23.01
N ARG A 231 18.75 11.86 -23.98
CA ARG A 231 18.41 11.83 -25.42
C ARG A 231 17.58 10.61 -25.79
N ARG A 232 17.82 9.43 -25.20
CA ARG A 232 16.97 8.25 -25.40
C ARG A 232 15.54 8.48 -24.87
N LEU A 233 15.42 9.14 -23.72
CA LEU A 233 14.15 9.38 -23.04
C LEU A 233 13.29 10.49 -23.68
N TRP A 234 13.93 11.59 -24.12
CA TRP A 234 13.23 12.81 -24.55
C TRP A 234 13.62 13.33 -25.95
N GLY A 235 14.58 12.70 -26.63
CA GLY A 235 15.16 13.17 -27.90
C GLY A 235 16.19 14.28 -27.73
N ASP A 236 16.95 14.57 -28.78
CA ASP A 236 18.06 15.56 -28.74
C ASP A 236 17.62 17.00 -28.43
N GLY A 237 16.36 17.35 -28.74
CA GLY A 237 15.77 18.68 -28.53
C GLY A 237 15.13 18.90 -27.16
N HIS A 238 15.41 18.05 -26.17
CA HIS A 238 14.76 18.10 -24.85
C HIS A 238 15.04 19.40 -24.06
N SER A 239 14.08 19.85 -23.27
CA SER A 239 14.12 21.13 -22.53
C SER A 239 15.33 21.32 -21.61
N TYR A 240 15.93 20.22 -21.15
CA TYR A 240 17.05 20.21 -20.22
C TYR A 240 18.43 20.18 -20.90
N ARG A 241 18.49 20.19 -22.25
CA ARG A 241 19.71 19.97 -23.05
C ARG A 241 20.86 20.93 -22.74
N LEU A 242 20.58 22.12 -22.22
CA LEU A 242 21.59 23.12 -21.81
C LEU A 242 22.42 22.72 -20.57
N LEU A 243 22.02 21.68 -19.83
CA LEU A 243 22.81 21.13 -18.72
C LEU A 243 23.96 20.23 -19.20
N TRP A 244 23.96 19.83 -20.48
CA TRP A 244 24.98 18.99 -21.09
C TRP A 244 25.96 19.81 -21.93
N PRO A 245 27.28 19.51 -21.89
CA PRO A 245 28.29 20.26 -22.64
C PRO A 245 28.19 20.02 -24.15
N ASP A 246 28.20 21.10 -24.93
CA ASP A 246 28.17 21.03 -26.40
C ASP A 246 29.50 20.60 -27.04
N LYS A 247 30.59 20.60 -26.27
CA LYS A 247 31.94 20.27 -26.71
C LYS A 247 32.64 19.36 -25.72
N LEU A 248 32.84 18.11 -26.14
CA LEU A 248 33.69 17.14 -25.46
C LEU A 248 34.97 16.99 -26.29
N GLU A 249 36.05 17.62 -25.81
CA GLU A 249 37.33 17.76 -26.51
C GLU A 249 38.49 17.48 -25.54
N LEU A 250 39.50 16.70 -25.96
CA LEU A 250 40.66 16.30 -25.15
C LEU A 250 41.98 16.47 -25.92
N LYS A 251 43.05 16.89 -25.24
CA LYS A 251 44.41 16.87 -25.80
C LYS A 251 45.11 15.57 -25.45
N LEU A 252 45.46 14.78 -26.47
CA LEU A 252 46.23 13.54 -26.29
C LEU A 252 47.73 13.83 -26.19
N ASN A 253 48.28 13.63 -24.98
CA ASN A 253 49.72 13.70 -24.72
C ASN A 253 50.41 12.32 -24.89
N VAL A 254 49.76 11.36 -25.57
CA VAL A 254 50.24 10.00 -25.79
C VAL A 254 50.57 9.80 -27.27
N PRO A 255 51.77 9.30 -27.64
CA PRO A 255 52.12 9.08 -29.04
C PRO A 255 51.24 7.98 -29.66
N ILE A 256 50.73 8.25 -30.86
CA ILE A 256 49.83 7.34 -31.58
C ILE A 256 50.67 6.22 -32.24
N PRO A 257 50.36 4.93 -32.03
CA PRO A 257 51.10 3.82 -32.62
C PRO A 257 51.10 3.84 -34.15
N ALA A 258 52.20 3.41 -34.76
CA ALA A 258 52.39 3.44 -36.21
C ALA A 258 51.32 2.63 -36.97
N ASP A 259 50.83 1.52 -36.40
CA ASP A 259 49.79 0.66 -37.00
C ASP A 259 48.41 1.32 -36.96
N VAL A 260 48.11 2.06 -35.89
CA VAL A 260 46.89 2.88 -35.76
C VAL A 260 46.95 4.02 -36.78
N ALA A 261 48.07 4.73 -36.86
CA ALA A 261 48.29 5.78 -37.85
C ALA A 261 48.28 5.26 -39.30
N ALA A 262 48.68 4.01 -39.55
CA ALA A 262 48.60 3.37 -40.86
C ALA A 262 47.14 3.15 -41.30
N LEU A 263 46.32 2.55 -40.44
CA LEU A 263 44.92 2.21 -40.75
C LEU A 263 44.06 3.48 -40.92
N LEU A 264 44.35 4.53 -40.15
CA LEU A 264 43.75 5.86 -40.31
C LEU A 264 44.21 6.62 -41.56
N GLY A 265 45.20 6.10 -42.30
CA GLY A 265 45.79 6.77 -43.48
C GLY A 265 46.66 7.98 -43.14
N TRP A 266 47.06 8.13 -41.87
CA TRP A 266 47.86 9.25 -41.35
C TRP A 266 49.37 9.06 -41.60
N ASN A 267 49.83 7.83 -41.89
CA ASN A 267 51.18 7.53 -42.39
C ASN A 267 51.37 8.00 -43.86
N ARG A 268 51.22 9.30 -44.12
CA ARG A 268 51.60 9.94 -45.39
C ARG A 268 52.82 10.83 -45.15
N LEU A 269 53.98 10.34 -45.57
CA LEU A 269 55.18 11.19 -45.70
C LEU A 269 54.85 12.35 -46.65
N GLY A 270 55.16 13.57 -46.23
CA GLY A 270 55.09 14.74 -47.10
C GLY A 270 56.03 14.56 -48.30
N ALA A 271 55.60 15.00 -49.48
CA ALA A 271 56.43 14.92 -50.68
C ALA A 271 57.74 15.70 -50.47
N GLY A 272 58.86 14.98 -50.44
CA GLY A 272 60.17 15.59 -50.23
C GLY A 272 60.51 16.55 -51.36
N VAL A 273 60.77 17.81 -51.04
CA VAL A 273 61.24 18.81 -52.01
C VAL A 273 62.66 18.44 -52.41
N ILE A 274 62.81 17.84 -53.60
CA ILE A 274 64.12 17.58 -54.20
C ILE A 274 64.67 18.91 -54.72
N THR A 275 65.34 19.68 -53.85
CA THR A 275 66.05 20.91 -54.25
C THR A 275 67.31 20.55 -55.04
N THR A 276 67.17 20.38 -56.36
CA THR A 276 68.28 19.99 -57.26
C THR A 276 69.19 21.18 -57.58
N THR A 277 70.06 21.59 -56.64
CA THR A 277 71.13 22.57 -56.91
C THR A 277 72.41 21.89 -57.40
N LEU A 278 72.64 21.95 -58.71
CA LEU A 278 73.89 21.52 -59.37
C LEU A 278 74.89 22.68 -59.44
N GLN A 279 75.94 22.67 -58.62
CA GLN A 279 77.22 23.40 -58.74
C GLN A 279 78.06 23.14 -57.46
N GLN A 280 79.40 23.09 -57.44
CA GLN A 280 80.40 22.73 -58.46
C GLN A 280 81.76 22.53 -57.73
N THR A 281 82.59 21.57 -58.18
CA THR A 281 84.06 21.50 -57.97
C THR A 281 84.72 21.62 -56.57
N GLN A 282 85.42 20.52 -56.21
CA GLN A 282 86.82 20.45 -55.72
C GLN A 282 87.20 20.54 -54.21
N ALA A 283 88.18 19.66 -53.89
CA ALA A 283 89.33 19.81 -52.99
C ALA A 283 89.27 19.38 -51.50
N ASN A 284 89.67 18.11 -51.29
CA ASN A 284 90.74 17.66 -50.37
C ASN A 284 90.56 17.52 -48.84
N SER A 285 91.23 16.46 -48.35
CA SER A 285 91.86 16.26 -47.03
C SER A 285 91.00 15.92 -45.79
N PHE A 286 91.52 15.20 -44.76
CA PHE A 286 92.37 13.97 -44.75
C PHE A 286 92.46 13.42 -43.29
N LEU A 287 92.34 12.09 -43.07
CA LEU A 287 92.53 11.37 -41.77
C LEU A 287 91.61 11.81 -40.59
N GLY A 288 91.42 11.03 -39.51
CA GLY A 288 91.80 9.64 -39.18
C GLY A 288 90.82 9.08 -38.10
N LYS A 289 90.51 7.78 -38.07
CA LYS A 289 91.18 6.70 -37.30
C LYS A 289 91.11 6.83 -35.75
N SER A 290 90.91 5.78 -34.94
CA SER A 290 90.32 4.42 -35.10
C SER A 290 90.49 3.60 -33.79
N ALA A 291 89.51 2.74 -33.43
CA ALA A 291 89.67 1.56 -32.53
C ALA A 291 90.02 1.85 -31.04
N SER A 292 89.92 0.93 -30.05
CA SER A 292 89.28 -0.41 -29.98
C SER A 292 88.88 -0.82 -28.54
N VAL A 293 87.82 -1.62 -28.48
CA VAL A 293 87.47 -2.73 -27.56
C VAL A 293 88.62 -3.34 -26.72
N GLU A 294 88.36 -3.68 -25.44
CA GLU A 294 88.71 -4.98 -24.82
C GLU A 294 87.87 -5.35 -23.57
N ARG A 295 88.10 -6.54 -22.97
CA ARG A 295 87.09 -7.29 -22.17
C ARG A 295 87.69 -8.31 -21.17
N SER A 296 87.27 -8.27 -19.89
CA SER A 296 87.47 -9.31 -18.85
C SER A 296 86.74 -8.91 -17.54
N GLU A 297 86.51 -9.72 -16.51
CA GLU A 297 85.93 -11.08 -16.39
C GLU A 297 85.48 -11.30 -14.91
N ASN A 298 84.95 -12.47 -14.53
CA ASN A 298 84.24 -12.69 -13.24
C ASN A 298 85.11 -13.13 -12.04
N SER A 299 84.68 -12.78 -10.81
CA SER A 299 84.81 -13.66 -9.62
C SER A 299 83.84 -13.33 -8.46
N THR A 300 82.81 -14.16 -8.27
CA THR A 300 82.41 -14.91 -7.02
C THR A 300 82.78 -14.33 -5.62
N ILE A 301 81.97 -14.47 -4.54
CA ILE A 301 81.14 -15.63 -4.14
C ILE A 301 80.10 -15.33 -3.01
N ALA A 302 79.03 -16.15 -2.93
CA ALA A 302 78.17 -16.54 -1.79
C ALA A 302 77.36 -15.54 -0.90
N ASP A 303 76.03 -15.67 -1.02
CA ASP A 303 74.91 -15.59 -0.05
C ASP A 303 75.17 -15.61 1.48
N LYS A 304 74.34 -14.85 2.24
CA LYS A 304 73.12 -15.40 2.90
C LYS A 304 72.17 -14.34 3.48
N ASP A 305 70.91 -14.73 3.66
CA ASP A 305 69.77 -13.89 4.10
C ASP A 305 69.83 -13.40 5.55
N TYR A 306 69.36 -12.17 5.81
CA TYR A 306 68.22 -11.91 6.71
C TYR A 306 67.65 -10.48 6.56
N LYS A 307 66.34 -10.30 6.83
CA LYS A 307 65.63 -9.02 7.08
C LYS A 307 65.52 -8.82 8.60
N PRO A 308 65.57 -7.59 9.17
CA PRO A 308 64.35 -6.76 9.21
C PRO A 308 64.59 -5.23 9.35
N GLU A 309 63.54 -4.49 9.74
CA GLU A 309 63.46 -3.04 9.92
C GLU A 309 64.07 -2.52 11.24
N VAL A 310 64.51 -1.25 11.22
CA VAL A 310 65.09 -0.44 12.31
C VAL A 310 64.85 1.03 11.92
N GLU A 311 64.50 2.02 12.75
CA GLU A 311 63.93 2.14 14.11
C GLU A 311 63.46 3.61 14.27
N TYR A 312 62.70 3.96 15.33
CA TYR A 312 63.22 4.97 16.27
C TYR A 312 62.59 4.85 17.69
N SER A 313 63.48 4.89 18.69
CA SER A 313 63.32 4.88 20.17
C SER A 313 61.92 5.18 20.78
N GLN A 314 61.41 4.49 21.82
CA GLN A 314 62.00 4.16 23.15
C GLN A 314 62.37 5.43 23.99
N GLN A 315 62.39 5.44 25.34
CA GLN A 315 62.60 4.33 26.28
C GLN A 315 62.08 4.63 27.73
N THR A 316 61.26 3.74 28.31
CA THR A 316 61.16 3.32 29.76
C THR A 316 61.01 4.37 30.91
N GLN A 317 60.50 4.09 32.12
CA GLN A 317 60.22 2.88 32.95
C GLN A 317 59.15 3.28 34.04
N THR A 318 58.58 2.53 35.01
CA THR A 318 58.79 1.20 35.65
C THR A 318 57.45 0.62 36.22
N MET A 319 57.52 -0.49 36.97
CA MET A 319 56.45 -1.28 37.65
C MET A 319 55.90 -0.61 38.93
N ASN A 320 54.65 -0.82 39.42
CA ASN A 320 54.19 -2.05 40.11
C ASN A 320 52.69 -2.07 40.60
N VAL A 321 52.07 -3.27 40.59
CA VAL A 321 51.13 -3.88 41.61
C VAL A 321 49.74 -3.24 41.98
N ALA A 322 48.69 -3.78 41.34
CA ALA A 322 47.46 -4.43 41.89
C ALA A 322 46.26 -3.71 42.62
N LYS A 323 45.05 -4.16 42.19
CA LYS A 323 43.76 -4.43 42.91
C LYS A 323 42.65 -3.34 43.09
N LYS A 324 41.45 -3.72 42.57
CA LYS A 324 40.04 -3.40 42.96
C LYS A 324 39.41 -2.02 42.64
N THR A 325 38.56 -2.02 41.61
CA THR A 325 37.12 -1.59 41.52
C THR A 325 36.44 -0.77 42.64
N PRO A 326 35.33 -0.03 42.37
CA PRO A 326 34.79 0.46 41.07
C PRO A 326 34.23 1.92 41.07
N VAL A 327 34.24 2.64 39.94
CA VAL A 327 33.49 3.92 39.76
C VAL A 327 32.90 4.08 38.35
N THR A 328 31.71 4.70 38.31
CA THR A 328 30.80 5.15 37.23
C THR A 328 31.39 5.48 35.83
N PRO A 329 30.71 5.12 34.72
CA PRO A 329 31.04 5.61 33.38
C PRO A 329 30.57 7.07 33.18
N THR A 330 31.42 7.91 32.58
CA THR A 330 31.06 9.25 32.10
C THR A 330 31.00 9.24 30.56
N THR A 331 30.19 10.12 29.98
CA THR A 331 29.94 10.24 28.54
C THR A 331 31.21 10.48 27.70
N ILE A 332 31.19 9.97 26.47
CA ILE A 332 32.15 10.30 25.40
C ILE A 332 31.36 10.95 24.26
N ASP A 333 31.84 12.05 23.72
CA ASP A 333 31.16 12.82 22.66
C ASP A 333 31.24 12.15 21.27
N GLU A 334 30.13 12.19 20.52
CA GLU A 334 30.08 11.87 19.09
C GLU A 334 30.65 13.03 18.25
N THR A 335 31.22 12.73 17.08
CA THR A 335 31.98 13.75 16.30
C THR A 335 31.07 14.63 15.42
N PRO A 336 31.49 15.86 15.05
CA PRO A 336 30.64 16.82 14.33
C PRO A 336 30.11 16.40 12.94
N ARG A 337 30.54 15.26 12.38
CA ARG A 337 30.02 14.75 11.10
C ARG A 337 28.61 14.14 11.21
N GLU A 338 28.23 13.60 12.37
CA GLU A 338 26.98 12.83 12.49
C GLU A 338 25.75 13.71 12.72
N GLN A 339 25.93 14.92 13.27
CA GLN A 339 24.86 15.91 13.40
C GLN A 339 24.41 16.46 12.03
N ILE A 340 25.35 16.62 11.08
CA ILE A 340 25.05 17.13 9.72
C ILE A 340 24.14 16.14 8.97
N TYR A 341 24.40 14.84 9.08
CA TYR A 341 23.58 13.79 8.44
C TYR A 341 22.22 13.56 9.11
N LYS A 342 22.08 13.81 10.42
CA LYS A 342 20.79 13.72 11.13
C LYS A 342 19.84 14.87 10.74
N ASN A 343 20.35 16.11 10.67
CA ASN A 343 19.52 17.29 10.39
C ASN A 343 18.96 17.34 8.95
N ALA A 344 19.69 16.83 7.96
CA ALA A 344 19.25 16.80 6.56
C ALA A 344 17.98 15.93 6.30
N LYS A 345 17.59 15.07 7.25
CA LYS A 345 16.43 14.18 7.11
C LYS A 345 15.10 14.75 7.62
N GLN A 346 15.07 15.90 8.29
CA GLN A 346 13.83 16.43 8.90
C GLN A 346 13.17 17.58 8.12
N ASP A 347 13.90 18.38 7.34
CA ASP A 347 13.30 19.49 6.58
C ASP A 347 12.80 19.11 5.17
N THR A 348 13.19 17.94 4.64
CA THR A 348 12.76 17.46 3.31
C THR A 348 11.30 17.02 3.21
N LEU A 349 10.57 16.91 4.34
CA LEU A 349 9.16 16.48 4.36
C LEU A 349 8.14 17.64 4.34
N LYS A 350 8.57 18.89 4.53
CA LYS A 350 7.68 20.07 4.49
C LYS A 350 7.31 20.54 3.07
N PRO A 351 8.25 20.67 2.10
CA PRO A 351 7.96 21.26 0.79
C PRO A 351 6.83 20.57 0.01
N VAL A 352 6.76 19.24 0.13
CA VAL A 352 5.76 18.39 -0.55
C VAL A 352 4.33 18.76 -0.16
N SER A 353 4.07 19.01 1.12
CA SER A 353 2.75 19.42 1.63
C SER A 353 2.27 20.73 0.98
N ASP A 354 3.15 21.72 0.92
CA ASP A 354 2.81 23.06 0.46
C ASP A 354 2.66 23.14 -1.08
N ALA A 355 3.33 22.26 -1.81
CA ALA A 355 3.11 22.06 -3.24
C ALA A 355 1.69 21.50 -3.52
N PHE A 356 1.32 20.38 -2.87
CA PHE A 356 -0.03 19.81 -3.01
C PHE A 356 -1.14 20.77 -2.53
N ALA A 357 -0.88 21.60 -1.51
CA ALA A 357 -1.81 22.63 -1.06
C ALA A 357 -2.05 23.76 -2.09
N LYS A 358 -1.06 24.09 -2.93
CA LYS A 358 -1.21 25.06 -4.03
C LYS A 358 -1.97 24.47 -5.23
N VAL A 359 -1.69 23.22 -5.61
CA VAL A 359 -2.34 22.55 -6.76
C VAL A 359 -3.81 22.22 -6.45
N SER A 360 -4.10 21.67 -5.26
CA SER A 360 -5.48 21.32 -4.86
C SER A 360 -6.42 22.53 -4.80
N LYS A 361 -5.92 23.71 -4.41
CA LYS A 361 -6.65 24.99 -4.47
C LYS A 361 -6.99 25.44 -5.90
N ARG A 362 -6.19 25.08 -6.91
CA ARG A 362 -6.49 25.38 -8.33
C ARG A 362 -7.53 24.43 -8.94
N LEU A 363 -7.57 23.17 -8.50
CA LEU A 363 -8.44 22.13 -9.05
C LEU A 363 -9.75 21.91 -8.29
N ASN A 364 -9.97 22.60 -7.16
CA ASN A 364 -11.15 22.49 -6.31
C ASN A 364 -11.46 21.04 -5.83
N ARG A 365 -10.42 20.21 -5.73
CA ARG A 365 -10.49 18.79 -5.34
C ARG A 365 -9.40 18.45 -4.30
N PRO A 366 -9.65 18.70 -2.99
CA PRO A 366 -8.65 18.50 -1.93
C PRO A 366 -8.31 17.03 -1.65
N GLU A 367 -9.11 16.08 -2.16
CA GLU A 367 -8.86 14.63 -1.97
C GLU A 367 -7.65 14.13 -2.78
N ILE A 368 -7.32 14.78 -3.90
CA ILE A 368 -6.32 14.26 -4.86
C ILE A 368 -4.88 14.34 -4.32
N GLY A 369 -4.54 15.39 -3.57
CA GLY A 369 -3.24 15.52 -2.91
C GLY A 369 -3.04 14.59 -1.69
N ARG A 370 -4.02 13.72 -1.41
CA ARG A 370 -4.02 12.78 -0.28
C ARG A 370 -4.16 11.32 -0.73
N MET A 371 -3.71 10.99 -1.93
CA MET A 371 -3.82 9.63 -2.48
C MET A 371 -2.55 8.81 -2.22
N ASP A 372 -2.69 7.58 -1.70
CA ASP A 372 -1.62 6.59 -1.74
C ASP A 372 -1.61 5.88 -3.11
N GLY A 373 -0.51 6.04 -3.84
CA GLY A 373 -0.32 5.51 -5.20
C GLY A 373 0.39 4.17 -5.27
N ARG A 374 0.61 3.52 -4.11
CA ARG A 374 1.18 2.16 -4.04
C ARG A 374 0.18 1.13 -4.58
N PHE A 375 0.69 0.03 -5.14
CA PHE A 375 -0.14 -1.01 -5.74
C PHE A 375 -0.95 -1.78 -4.68
N PRO A 376 -2.29 -1.89 -4.79
CA PRO A 376 -3.12 -2.45 -3.74
C PRO A 376 -3.09 -3.98 -3.72
N MET A 377 -2.79 -4.53 -2.54
CA MET A 377 -2.83 -5.97 -2.25
C MET A 377 -4.08 -6.32 -1.45
N TYR A 378 -4.79 -7.36 -1.89
CA TYR A 378 -5.84 -8.05 -1.12
C TYR A 378 -5.21 -9.15 -0.26
N ILE A 379 -5.24 -8.97 1.06
CA ILE A 379 -4.60 -9.86 2.03
C ILE A 379 -5.66 -10.77 2.64
N LEU A 380 -5.53 -12.09 2.45
CA LEU A 380 -6.30 -13.08 3.22
C LEU A 380 -5.52 -13.38 4.49
N PHE A 381 -6.10 -13.08 5.65
CA PHE A 381 -5.42 -13.07 6.94
C PHE A 381 -6.05 -14.08 7.91
N SER A 382 -5.24 -14.99 8.42
CA SER A 382 -5.62 -16.06 9.33
C SER A 382 -4.41 -16.45 10.17
N THR A 383 -4.59 -17.14 11.29
CA THR A 383 -3.50 -17.89 11.93
C THR A 383 -3.56 -19.36 11.53
N LYS A 384 -2.41 -19.99 11.33
CA LYS A 384 -2.31 -21.42 10.98
C LYS A 384 -2.61 -22.28 12.21
N ARG A 385 -2.04 -21.91 13.36
CA ARG A 385 -2.26 -22.53 14.67
C ARG A 385 -3.69 -22.35 15.17
N GLY A 386 -4.34 -21.22 14.90
CA GLY A 386 -5.76 -21.02 15.23
C GLY A 386 -6.69 -21.93 14.42
N LEU A 387 -6.46 -22.04 13.11
CA LEU A 387 -7.21 -23.00 12.27
C LEU A 387 -7.01 -24.44 12.72
N ILE A 388 -5.76 -24.84 13.03
CA ILE A 388 -5.45 -26.19 13.52
C ILE A 388 -6.10 -26.43 14.90
N LYS A 389 -6.07 -25.45 15.81
CA LYS A 389 -6.70 -25.50 17.13
C LYS A 389 -8.22 -25.69 17.04
N GLN A 390 -8.90 -24.94 16.17
CA GLN A 390 -10.36 -25.00 16.07
C GLN A 390 -10.85 -26.20 15.24
N TYR A 391 -10.28 -26.42 14.05
CA TYR A 391 -10.84 -27.35 13.05
C TYR A 391 -9.99 -28.62 12.82
N GLY A 392 -8.80 -28.72 13.42
CA GLY A 392 -7.84 -29.80 13.19
C GLY A 392 -7.03 -29.63 11.90
N GLN A 393 -5.88 -30.34 11.83
CA GLN A 393 -4.89 -30.18 10.76
C GLN A 393 -5.47 -30.35 9.35
N GLN A 394 -6.16 -31.47 9.09
CA GLN A 394 -6.70 -31.79 7.77
C GLN A 394 -7.67 -30.71 7.25
N THR A 395 -8.48 -30.13 8.15
CA THR A 395 -9.42 -29.07 7.82
C THR A 395 -8.71 -27.73 7.60
N ALA A 396 -7.66 -27.44 8.39
CA ALA A 396 -6.81 -26.27 8.18
C ALA A 396 -6.07 -26.33 6.83
N ASP A 397 -5.60 -27.51 6.41
CA ASP A 397 -4.97 -27.73 5.10
C ASP A 397 -5.96 -27.51 3.94
N VAL A 398 -7.23 -27.89 4.10
CA VAL A 398 -8.29 -27.59 3.13
C VAL A 398 -8.57 -26.08 3.08
N LEU A 399 -8.63 -25.41 4.23
CA LEU A 399 -8.87 -23.96 4.30
C LEU A 399 -7.72 -23.15 3.67
N ASP A 400 -6.47 -23.56 3.88
CA ASP A 400 -5.28 -23.01 3.19
C ASP A 400 -5.40 -23.16 1.66
N GLN A 401 -5.80 -24.34 1.17
CA GLN A 401 -6.00 -24.56 -0.27
C GLN A 401 -7.11 -23.69 -0.86
N GLU A 402 -8.25 -23.53 -0.18
CA GLU A 402 -9.34 -22.67 -0.66
C GLU A 402 -8.92 -21.18 -0.60
N MET A 403 -8.20 -20.73 0.44
CA MET A 403 -7.65 -19.37 0.49
C MET A 403 -6.61 -19.11 -0.61
N LYS A 404 -5.73 -20.07 -0.91
CA LYS A 404 -4.76 -19.96 -2.01
C LYS A 404 -5.46 -19.90 -3.37
N LYS A 405 -6.54 -20.67 -3.58
CA LYS A 405 -7.40 -20.57 -4.79
C LYS A 405 -8.06 -19.20 -4.88
N LEU A 406 -8.61 -18.67 -3.79
CA LEU A 406 -9.23 -17.33 -3.76
C LEU A 406 -8.19 -16.25 -4.11
N ALA A 407 -6.99 -16.30 -3.53
CA ALA A 407 -5.90 -15.39 -3.89
C ALA A 407 -5.51 -15.47 -5.38
N GLN A 408 -5.42 -16.69 -5.95
CA GLN A 408 -5.12 -16.89 -7.38
C GLN A 408 -6.20 -16.29 -8.29
N VAL A 409 -7.49 -16.39 -7.92
CA VAL A 409 -8.59 -15.81 -8.71
C VAL A 409 -8.64 -14.29 -8.55
N VAL A 410 -8.42 -13.74 -7.35
CA VAL A 410 -8.39 -12.28 -7.14
C VAL A 410 -7.23 -11.62 -7.90
N ARG A 411 -6.08 -12.29 -8.06
CA ARG A 411 -4.97 -11.81 -8.93
C ARG A 411 -5.33 -11.63 -10.41
N LYS A 412 -6.42 -12.24 -10.89
CA LYS A 412 -6.92 -12.04 -12.27
C LYS A 412 -7.62 -10.68 -12.45
N ARG A 413 -7.94 -9.97 -11.35
CA ARG A 413 -8.66 -8.69 -11.39
C ARG A 413 -7.68 -7.55 -11.75
N PRO A 414 -7.93 -6.79 -12.83
CA PRO A 414 -7.04 -5.68 -13.20
C PRO A 414 -6.84 -4.68 -12.05
N GLY A 415 -5.57 -4.34 -11.79
CA GLY A 415 -5.18 -3.39 -10.76
C GLY A 415 -5.17 -3.92 -9.32
N TRP A 416 -5.25 -5.24 -9.09
CA TRP A 416 -5.16 -5.85 -7.76
C TRP A 416 -4.13 -6.99 -7.70
N GLY A 417 -3.28 -6.95 -6.68
CA GLY A 417 -2.56 -8.14 -6.23
C GLY A 417 -3.32 -8.86 -5.12
N ALA A 418 -2.95 -10.11 -4.82
CA ALA A 418 -3.49 -10.83 -3.67
C ALA A 418 -2.51 -11.85 -3.08
N MET A 419 -2.61 -12.12 -1.78
CA MET A 419 -1.83 -13.15 -1.08
C MET A 419 -2.53 -13.64 0.18
N VAL A 420 -2.20 -14.86 0.61
CA VAL A 420 -2.53 -15.35 1.94
C VAL A 420 -1.37 -14.98 2.87
N PHE A 421 -1.68 -14.53 4.08
CA PHE A 421 -0.72 -14.18 5.12
C PHE A 421 -1.09 -14.87 6.44
N TYR A 422 -0.19 -15.74 6.88
CA TYR A 422 -0.22 -16.36 8.20
C TYR A 422 0.93 -15.77 9.03
N PRO A 423 0.68 -14.91 10.03
CA PRO A 423 1.73 -14.25 10.79
C PRO A 423 2.39 -15.19 11.80
N ASP A 424 1.79 -16.34 12.08
CA ASP A 424 2.32 -17.43 12.91
C ASP A 424 2.98 -18.56 12.10
N ASP A 425 3.15 -18.38 10.77
CA ASP A 425 3.88 -19.29 9.90
C ASP A 425 5.30 -18.77 9.62
N VAL A 426 6.29 -19.61 9.92
CA VAL A 426 7.72 -19.27 9.83
C VAL A 426 8.19 -19.14 8.38
N GLU A 427 7.71 -19.99 7.46
CA GLU A 427 8.13 -19.99 6.06
C GLU A 427 7.64 -18.73 5.34
N ILE A 428 6.36 -18.40 5.53
CA ILE A 428 5.72 -17.21 4.95
C ILE A 428 6.30 -15.94 5.56
N SER A 429 6.53 -15.89 6.87
CA SER A 429 7.11 -14.71 7.53
C SER A 429 8.55 -14.46 7.04
N LEU A 430 9.42 -15.48 7.03
CA LEU A 430 10.79 -15.33 6.53
C LEU A 430 10.85 -14.94 5.05
N GLY A 431 9.98 -15.50 4.20
CA GLY A 431 9.86 -15.12 2.79
C GLY A 431 9.42 -13.67 2.55
N LEU A 432 8.89 -13.00 3.57
CA LEU A 432 8.53 -11.58 3.56
C LEU A 432 9.55 -10.68 4.28
N GLY A 433 10.57 -11.26 4.94
CA GLY A 433 11.51 -10.54 5.80
C GLY A 433 10.92 -10.17 7.17
N LEU A 434 9.99 -10.97 7.67
CA LEU A 434 9.24 -10.77 8.92
C LEU A 434 9.55 -11.87 9.94
N THR A 435 9.40 -11.55 11.22
CA THR A 435 9.41 -12.52 12.32
C THR A 435 8.02 -13.12 12.50
N ALA A 436 7.92 -14.45 12.62
CA ALA A 436 6.66 -15.14 12.91
C ALA A 436 6.25 -14.97 14.39
N LEU A 437 4.94 -15.06 14.66
CA LEU A 437 4.36 -14.90 15.99
C LEU A 437 4.25 -16.23 16.75
N ASP A 438 4.84 -16.27 17.95
CA ASP A 438 4.70 -17.40 18.88
C ASP A 438 3.37 -17.42 19.64
N ILE A 439 2.62 -16.31 19.65
CA ILE A 439 1.38 -16.11 20.41
C ILE A 439 0.30 -15.50 19.49
N ILE A 440 -0.92 -16.03 19.58
CA ILE A 440 -2.10 -15.45 18.92
C ILE A 440 -2.67 -14.37 19.85
N ASP A 441 -2.16 -13.15 19.72
CA ASP A 441 -2.61 -11.96 20.44
C ASP A 441 -3.08 -10.89 19.43
N PRO A 442 -4.23 -10.22 19.64
CA PRO A 442 -4.77 -9.25 18.68
C PRO A 442 -3.83 -8.07 18.37
N TRP A 443 -3.06 -7.57 19.34
CA TRP A 443 -2.14 -6.47 19.13
C TRP A 443 -0.87 -6.91 18.39
N GLN A 444 -0.35 -8.11 18.66
CA GLN A 444 0.74 -8.71 17.87
C GLN A 444 0.29 -9.00 16.44
N LEU A 445 -0.95 -9.49 16.25
CA LEU A 445 -1.56 -9.68 14.94
C LEU A 445 -1.69 -8.33 14.19
N LYS A 446 -2.12 -7.25 14.86
CA LYS A 446 -2.12 -5.90 14.28
C LYS A 446 -0.71 -5.43 13.90
N LEU A 447 0.29 -5.63 14.76
CA LEU A 447 1.68 -5.27 14.47
C LEU A 447 2.24 -6.07 13.28
N SER A 448 1.82 -7.32 13.08
CA SER A 448 2.19 -8.10 11.90
C SER A 448 1.66 -7.48 10.59
N LEU A 449 0.47 -6.86 10.61
CA LEU A 449 -0.10 -6.13 9.47
C LEU A 449 0.62 -4.79 9.21
N HIS A 450 1.04 -4.09 10.27
CA HIS A 450 1.91 -2.91 10.14
C HIS A 450 3.22 -3.27 9.41
N ASN A 451 3.89 -4.31 9.91
CA ASN A 451 5.17 -4.77 9.34
C ASN A 451 4.99 -5.34 7.92
N LEU A 452 3.81 -5.92 7.60
CA LEU A 452 3.44 -6.30 6.24
C LEU A 452 3.28 -5.09 5.32
N ASP A 453 2.62 -4.00 5.74
CA ASP A 453 2.50 -2.79 4.89
C ASP A 453 3.87 -2.16 4.61
N GLU A 454 4.81 -2.21 5.55
CA GLU A 454 6.22 -1.84 5.31
C GLU A 454 6.95 -2.79 4.35
N ALA A 455 6.76 -4.10 4.50
CA ALA A 455 7.36 -5.11 3.63
C ALA A 455 6.82 -5.02 2.18
N LEU A 456 5.55 -4.66 2.04
CA LEU A 456 4.92 -4.34 0.76
C LEU A 456 5.41 -2.99 0.21
N ALA A 457 5.57 -1.96 1.05
CA ALA A 457 6.08 -0.64 0.63
C ALA A 457 7.46 -0.75 -0.06
N LYS A 458 8.37 -1.56 0.50
CA LYS A 458 9.69 -1.88 -0.08
C LYS A 458 9.60 -2.51 -1.49
N LYS A 459 8.45 -3.07 -1.86
CA LYS A 459 8.15 -3.67 -3.18
C LYS A 459 7.20 -2.80 -4.03
N GLY A 460 6.79 -1.62 -3.55
CA GLY A 460 5.83 -0.73 -4.22
C GLY A 460 4.36 -1.05 -3.96
N GLY A 461 4.06 -2.03 -3.12
CA GLY A 461 2.72 -2.41 -2.73
C GLY A 461 2.24 -1.74 -1.44
N MET A 462 0.95 -1.92 -1.16
CA MET A 462 0.33 -1.60 0.13
C MET A 462 -0.78 -2.60 0.45
N ILE A 463 -1.18 -2.70 1.71
CA ILE A 463 -2.46 -3.32 2.07
C ILE A 463 -3.57 -2.44 1.47
N GLY A 464 -4.24 -2.99 0.45
CA GLY A 464 -5.35 -2.34 -0.26
C GLY A 464 -6.71 -2.82 0.22
N ALA A 465 -6.79 -4.04 0.75
CA ALA A 465 -7.95 -4.62 1.43
C ALA A 465 -7.52 -5.85 2.27
N LEU A 466 -8.27 -6.15 3.33
CA LEU A 466 -8.02 -7.26 4.24
C LEU A 466 -9.28 -8.14 4.39
N LEU A 467 -9.14 -9.44 4.09
CA LEU A 467 -10.15 -10.44 4.43
C LEU A 467 -9.63 -11.30 5.59
N ILE A 468 -10.19 -11.13 6.78
CA ILE A 468 -9.96 -12.03 7.91
C ILE A 468 -10.69 -13.35 7.64
N VAL A 469 -10.02 -14.49 7.77
CA VAL A 469 -10.61 -15.82 7.55
C VAL A 469 -10.56 -16.59 8.87
N GLY A 470 -11.74 -16.79 9.48
CA GLY A 470 -11.91 -17.43 10.77
C GLY A 470 -12.69 -16.59 11.78
N GLY A 471 -13.21 -17.27 12.81
CA GLY A 471 -13.84 -16.64 13.96
C GLY A 471 -12.83 -16.04 14.96
N ASP A 472 -13.35 -15.65 16.11
CA ASP A 472 -12.59 -15.10 17.25
C ASP A 472 -11.50 -16.07 17.76
N GLU A 473 -11.74 -17.38 17.71
CA GLU A 473 -10.79 -18.44 18.07
C GLU A 473 -9.57 -18.56 17.13
N VAL A 474 -9.62 -17.93 15.94
CA VAL A 474 -8.56 -17.98 14.91
C VAL A 474 -7.86 -16.64 14.77
N ILE A 475 -8.65 -15.56 14.65
CA ILE A 475 -8.18 -14.17 14.68
C ILE A 475 -9.07 -13.45 15.69
N PRO A 476 -8.59 -13.24 16.93
CA PRO A 476 -9.37 -12.59 17.97
C PRO A 476 -9.84 -11.20 17.56
N PHE A 477 -11.05 -10.83 17.95
CA PHE A 477 -11.49 -9.44 17.92
C PHE A 477 -10.72 -8.66 18.99
N HIS A 478 -10.32 -7.43 18.69
CA HIS A 478 -9.75 -6.54 19.71
C HIS A 478 -10.84 -6.19 20.72
N ARG A 479 -10.57 -6.37 22.01
CA ARG A 479 -11.43 -5.92 23.11
C ARG A 479 -11.09 -4.47 23.40
N LEU A 480 -11.88 -3.56 22.84
CA LEU A 480 -11.68 -2.11 23.02
C LEU A 480 -12.48 -1.62 24.24
N PRO A 481 -12.05 -0.54 24.93
CA PRO A 481 -12.83 0.05 26.01
C PRO A 481 -14.24 0.45 25.55
N ASN A 482 -15.26 0.20 26.36
CA ASN A 482 -16.62 0.63 26.09
C ASN A 482 -16.77 2.14 26.43
N PRO A 483 -17.02 3.04 25.47
CA PRO A 483 -17.03 4.49 25.71
C PRO A 483 -18.40 5.00 26.18
N THR A 484 -19.19 4.16 26.87
CA THR A 484 -20.57 4.44 27.30
C THR A 484 -20.89 3.77 28.63
N ASP A 485 -21.64 4.42 29.52
CA ASP A 485 -22.26 3.82 30.73
C ASP A 485 -23.44 2.88 30.34
N ASP A 486 -23.11 1.66 29.91
CA ASP A 486 -24.06 0.56 29.66
C ASP A 486 -23.50 -0.83 30.03
N LEU A 487 -24.17 -1.91 29.59
CA LEU A 487 -23.88 -3.28 30.04
C LEU A 487 -22.57 -3.88 29.49
N ASP A 488 -22.01 -3.34 28.41
CA ASP A 488 -20.86 -3.98 27.75
C ASP A 488 -19.54 -3.69 28.50
N ASN A 489 -18.80 -4.75 28.87
CA ASN A 489 -17.48 -4.58 29.50
C ASN A 489 -16.41 -4.13 28.48
N ASP A 490 -16.52 -4.59 27.24
CA ASP A 490 -15.65 -4.25 26.12
C ASP A 490 -16.44 -4.19 24.82
N VAL A 491 -15.83 -3.62 23.77
CA VAL A 491 -16.37 -3.62 22.42
C VAL A 491 -15.47 -4.49 21.52
N PRO A 492 -15.92 -5.70 21.13
CA PRO A 492 -15.18 -6.56 20.22
C PRO A 492 -15.12 -5.94 18.82
N SER A 493 -13.92 -5.64 18.31
CA SER A 493 -13.74 -4.88 17.07
C SER A 493 -12.68 -5.44 16.13
N ASP A 494 -12.96 -5.35 14.83
CA ASP A 494 -11.97 -5.54 13.75
C ASP A 494 -11.32 -4.22 13.29
N ASN A 495 -11.79 -3.05 13.76
CA ASN A 495 -11.25 -1.75 13.34
C ASN A 495 -9.73 -1.63 13.54
N PRO A 496 -9.10 -2.11 14.64
CA PRO A 496 -7.66 -1.95 14.81
C PRO A 496 -6.84 -2.65 13.71
N TYR A 497 -7.33 -3.74 13.11
CA TYR A 497 -6.72 -4.40 11.95
C TYR A 497 -6.81 -3.59 10.64
N SER A 498 -7.48 -2.43 10.65
CA SER A 498 -7.60 -1.50 9.51
C SER A 498 -6.65 -0.29 9.59
N THR A 499 -5.76 -0.24 10.58
CA THR A 499 -5.03 0.99 10.98
C THR A 499 -3.57 0.72 11.35
N LEU A 500 -2.65 1.61 10.95
CA LEU A 500 -1.23 1.50 11.32
C LEU A 500 -0.90 2.04 12.72
N ASP A 501 -1.68 2.99 13.26
CA ASP A 501 -1.41 3.66 14.53
C ASP A 501 -2.49 3.34 15.60
N THR A 502 -2.50 4.09 16.69
CA THR A 502 -3.47 3.94 17.79
C THR A 502 -4.88 4.43 17.46
N ASN A 503 -5.10 5.14 16.33
CA ASN A 503 -6.40 5.75 15.99
C ASN A 503 -7.32 4.76 15.24
N TYR A 504 -7.86 3.78 15.97
CA TYR A 504 -8.80 2.78 15.45
C TYR A 504 -10.21 3.32 15.07
N PHE A 505 -10.45 4.63 15.07
CA PHE A 505 -11.71 5.22 14.61
C PHE A 505 -11.75 5.48 13.10
N ILE A 506 -10.60 5.55 12.41
CA ILE A 506 -10.50 5.83 10.97
C ILE A 506 -9.74 4.71 10.25
N PRO A 507 -10.44 3.78 9.61
CA PRO A 507 -9.83 2.76 8.75
C PRO A 507 -9.02 3.35 7.59
N GLU A 508 -7.82 2.82 7.37
CA GLU A 508 -6.96 3.14 6.22
C GLU A 508 -7.25 2.23 5.00
N TRP A 509 -7.64 0.97 5.25
CA TRP A 509 -8.04 -0.01 4.24
C TRP A 509 -9.29 -0.77 4.69
N PRO A 510 -10.09 -1.33 3.77
CA PRO A 510 -11.31 -2.03 4.13
C PRO A 510 -10.99 -3.40 4.71
N VAL A 511 -11.68 -3.73 5.80
CA VAL A 511 -11.62 -5.05 6.46
C VAL A 511 -12.99 -5.71 6.33
N GLY A 512 -13.00 -6.97 5.88
CA GLY A 512 -14.13 -7.88 6.05
C GLY A 512 -13.66 -9.17 6.72
N ARG A 513 -14.58 -9.95 7.27
CA ARG A 513 -14.29 -11.23 7.96
C ARG A 513 -15.20 -12.35 7.47
N LEU A 514 -14.66 -13.55 7.24
CA LEU A 514 -15.43 -14.78 7.09
C LEU A 514 -15.41 -15.54 8.42
N PRO A 515 -16.45 -15.44 9.26
CA PRO A 515 -16.53 -16.24 10.47
C PRO A 515 -16.86 -17.71 10.13
N GLY A 516 -16.30 -18.63 10.91
CA GLY A 516 -16.85 -19.98 11.07
C GLY A 516 -17.87 -20.01 12.22
N GLU A 517 -18.50 -21.16 12.42
CA GLU A 517 -19.39 -21.41 13.57
C GLU A 517 -18.57 -21.89 14.78
N ALA A 518 -19.19 -21.92 15.96
CA ALA A 518 -18.60 -22.52 17.15
C ALA A 518 -18.43 -24.05 17.01
N GLY A 519 -17.34 -24.58 17.58
CA GLY A 519 -16.95 -25.98 17.42
C GLY A 519 -15.97 -26.19 16.26
N SER A 520 -15.85 -27.46 15.83
CA SER A 520 -14.84 -27.91 14.86
C SER A 520 -15.35 -28.14 13.43
N ASP A 521 -16.60 -27.80 13.13
CA ASP A 521 -17.13 -27.85 11.77
C ASP A 521 -16.77 -26.56 11.00
N ALA A 522 -15.92 -26.70 9.98
CA ALA A 522 -15.55 -25.60 9.07
C ALA A 522 -16.54 -25.42 7.91
N GLY A 523 -17.66 -26.15 7.86
CA GLY A 523 -18.58 -26.18 6.74
C GLY A 523 -19.03 -24.80 6.25
N LEU A 524 -19.46 -23.93 7.17
CA LEU A 524 -19.85 -22.54 6.86
C LEU A 524 -18.69 -21.72 6.28
N LEU A 525 -17.47 -21.91 6.78
CA LEU A 525 -16.27 -21.18 6.35
C LEU A 525 -15.80 -21.64 4.96
N ILE A 526 -15.82 -22.95 4.72
CA ILE A 526 -15.52 -23.56 3.42
C ILE A 526 -16.58 -23.17 2.37
N GLU A 527 -17.87 -23.12 2.75
CA GLU A 527 -18.93 -22.70 1.83
C GLU A 527 -18.79 -21.22 1.43
N GLN A 528 -18.46 -20.33 2.39
CA GLN A 528 -18.17 -18.92 2.11
C GLN A 528 -16.98 -18.76 1.15
N LEU A 529 -15.84 -19.38 1.43
CA LEU A 529 -14.65 -19.31 0.56
C LEU A 529 -14.97 -19.78 -0.87
N ARG A 530 -15.70 -20.89 -1.02
CA ARG A 530 -16.11 -21.42 -2.34
C ARG A 530 -17.05 -20.49 -3.11
N ARG A 531 -17.98 -19.83 -2.41
CA ARG A 531 -18.86 -18.81 -3.02
C ARG A 531 -18.04 -17.61 -3.53
N LEU A 532 -17.03 -17.15 -2.79
CA LEU A 532 -16.15 -16.07 -3.23
C LEU A 532 -15.26 -16.46 -4.42
N ILE A 533 -14.63 -17.65 -4.39
CA ILE A 533 -13.83 -18.18 -5.50
C ILE A 533 -14.65 -18.17 -6.79
N LYS A 534 -15.89 -18.67 -6.73
CA LYS A 534 -16.81 -18.66 -7.87
C LYS A 534 -17.15 -17.24 -8.33
N ALA A 535 -17.54 -16.35 -7.42
CA ALA A 535 -17.95 -14.99 -7.77
C ALA A 535 -16.82 -14.17 -8.42
N HIS A 536 -15.59 -14.29 -7.89
CA HIS A 536 -14.45 -13.60 -8.50
C HIS A 536 -14.06 -14.19 -9.86
N ASP A 537 -14.19 -15.50 -10.09
CA ASP A 537 -13.87 -16.08 -11.39
C ASP A 537 -14.91 -15.68 -12.46
N GLU A 538 -16.20 -15.73 -12.11
CA GLU A 538 -17.29 -15.23 -12.96
C GLU A 538 -17.12 -13.74 -13.33
N GLU A 539 -16.63 -12.90 -12.41
CA GLU A 539 -16.30 -11.49 -12.70
C GLU A 539 -15.04 -11.29 -13.58
N CYS A 540 -14.11 -12.25 -13.61
CA CYS A 540 -12.89 -12.16 -14.41
C CYS A 540 -13.03 -12.76 -15.83
N GLN A 541 -14.11 -13.49 -16.11
CA GLN A 541 -14.31 -14.13 -17.42
C GLN A 541 -14.69 -13.11 -18.51
N VAL A 542 -13.73 -12.82 -19.39
CA VAL A 542 -13.94 -11.98 -20.59
C VAL A 542 -14.78 -12.73 -21.63
N LEU A 543 -16.11 -12.74 -21.44
CA LEU A 543 -17.05 -13.37 -22.38
C LEU A 543 -16.80 -12.87 -23.82
N PRO A 544 -16.59 -13.77 -24.81
CA PRO A 544 -16.43 -13.39 -26.21
C PRO A 544 -17.64 -12.63 -26.77
N TRP A 545 -17.43 -11.76 -27.75
CA TRP A 545 -18.48 -10.88 -28.31
C TRP A 545 -19.73 -11.64 -28.77
N TRP A 546 -19.55 -12.82 -29.39
CA TRP A 546 -20.64 -13.69 -29.82
C TRP A 546 -21.38 -14.32 -28.64
N GLN A 547 -20.68 -14.67 -27.55
CA GLN A 547 -21.34 -15.11 -26.31
C GLN A 547 -22.09 -13.97 -25.61
N ARG A 548 -21.61 -12.72 -25.69
CA ARG A 548 -22.37 -11.55 -25.22
C ARG A 548 -23.65 -11.32 -26.04
N LEU A 549 -23.60 -11.59 -27.35
CA LEU A 549 -24.79 -11.54 -28.22
C LEU A 549 -25.80 -12.65 -27.88
N PHE A 550 -25.31 -13.88 -27.66
CA PHE A 550 -26.16 -14.99 -27.20
C PHE A 550 -26.68 -14.82 -25.78
N SER A 551 -25.92 -14.19 -24.87
CA SER A 551 -26.39 -13.89 -23.51
C SER A 551 -27.43 -12.78 -23.53
N MET A 552 -27.32 -11.76 -24.40
CA MET A 552 -28.39 -10.80 -24.66
C MET A 552 -29.65 -11.48 -25.24
N LEU A 553 -29.52 -12.38 -26.21
CA LEU A 553 -30.67 -13.11 -26.77
C LEU A 553 -31.33 -14.05 -25.75
N ARG A 554 -30.55 -14.68 -24.85
CA ARG A 554 -31.08 -15.41 -23.69
C ARG A 554 -31.71 -14.47 -22.67
N ALA A 555 -31.13 -13.31 -22.42
CA ALA A 555 -31.66 -12.30 -21.49
C ALA A 555 -32.97 -11.69 -21.97
N VAL A 556 -33.18 -11.52 -23.28
CA VAL A 556 -34.49 -11.14 -23.84
C VAL A 556 -35.53 -12.25 -23.62
N LYS A 557 -35.17 -13.51 -23.86
CA LYS A 557 -36.08 -14.66 -23.63
C LYS A 557 -36.34 -14.92 -22.14
N SER A 558 -35.37 -14.68 -21.24
CA SER A 558 -35.58 -14.76 -19.81
C SER A 558 -36.36 -13.54 -19.30
N ALA A 559 -36.11 -12.32 -19.79
CA ALA A 559 -36.89 -11.13 -19.46
C ALA A 559 -38.36 -11.27 -19.88
N GLN A 560 -38.68 -11.88 -21.03
CA GLN A 560 -40.07 -12.21 -21.40
C GLN A 560 -40.73 -13.21 -20.43
N LYS A 561 -39.94 -14.01 -19.69
CA LYS A 561 -40.44 -14.93 -18.66
C LYS A 561 -40.47 -14.29 -17.26
N PHE A 562 -39.51 -13.40 -16.95
CA PHE A 562 -39.38 -12.68 -15.69
C PHE A 562 -40.29 -11.44 -15.60
N ALA A 563 -40.64 -10.79 -16.71
CA ALA A 563 -41.56 -9.64 -16.73
C ALA A 563 -42.99 -9.99 -16.26
N ARG A 564 -43.29 -11.28 -16.04
CA ARG A 564 -44.51 -11.76 -15.37
C ARG A 564 -44.35 -12.06 -13.87
N LYS A 565 -43.13 -12.09 -13.32
CA LYS A 565 -42.85 -11.98 -11.87
C LYS A 565 -42.56 -10.49 -11.60
N SER A 566 -43.61 -9.73 -11.33
CA SER A 566 -43.57 -8.26 -11.27
C SER A 566 -42.72 -7.71 -10.12
N VAL A 567 -41.86 -6.72 -10.42
CA VAL A 567 -41.59 -5.43 -9.74
C VAL A 567 -41.29 -5.39 -8.21
N ALA A 568 -41.57 -6.42 -7.44
CA ALA A 568 -41.22 -6.56 -6.04
C ALA A 568 -39.86 -7.25 -5.88
N GLY A 569 -39.10 -6.90 -4.84
CA GLY A 569 -37.91 -7.65 -4.41
C GLY A 569 -36.53 -7.09 -4.77
N GLU A 570 -36.36 -5.88 -5.32
CA GLU A 570 -34.99 -5.31 -5.40
C GLU A 570 -34.42 -5.01 -4.00
N THR A 571 -35.23 -4.56 -3.03
CA THR A 571 -34.80 -4.19 -1.66
C THR A 571 -35.90 -4.40 -0.62
N MET A 572 -35.55 -4.73 0.63
CA MET A 572 -36.48 -4.88 1.76
C MET A 572 -35.96 -4.15 3.02
N GLY A 573 -36.85 -3.46 3.75
CA GLY A 573 -36.59 -2.99 5.12
C GLY A 573 -37.54 -3.65 6.12
N TYR A 574 -37.05 -3.93 7.35
CA TYR A 574 -37.86 -4.42 8.46
C TYR A 574 -37.46 -3.73 9.76
N SER A 575 -38.43 -3.16 10.48
CA SER A 575 -38.21 -2.23 11.59
C SER A 575 -39.10 -2.55 12.78
N ALA A 576 -38.69 -2.18 13.99
CA ALA A 576 -39.62 -2.01 15.09
C ALA A 576 -40.62 -0.88 14.75
N ALA A 577 -41.89 -1.02 15.12
CA ALA A 577 -42.92 -0.01 14.81
C ALA A 577 -42.57 1.36 15.41
N ALA A 578 -42.11 1.40 16.67
CA ALA A 578 -41.65 2.60 17.36
C ALA A 578 -40.52 3.37 16.64
N TRP A 579 -39.77 2.73 15.75
CA TRP A 579 -38.62 3.34 15.04
C TRP A 579 -38.88 3.58 13.55
N ARG A 580 -40.08 3.29 13.05
CA ARG A 580 -40.45 3.39 11.62
C ARG A 580 -39.98 4.70 10.96
N ARG A 581 -40.00 5.82 11.71
CA ARG A 581 -39.58 7.14 11.23
C ARG A 581 -38.07 7.24 10.96
N SER A 582 -37.20 6.71 11.83
CA SER A 582 -35.76 6.71 11.58
C SER A 582 -35.42 5.68 10.50
N SER A 583 -35.95 4.46 10.60
CA SER A 583 -35.75 3.37 9.63
C SER A 583 -36.14 3.75 8.20
N VAL A 584 -37.22 4.50 7.99
CA VAL A 584 -37.60 5.02 6.66
C VAL A 584 -36.63 6.10 6.14
N ALA A 585 -35.97 6.85 7.02
CA ALA A 585 -34.91 7.78 6.62
C ALA A 585 -33.60 7.04 6.28
N VAL A 586 -33.25 5.97 7.02
CA VAL A 586 -32.11 5.09 6.72
C VAL A 586 -32.29 4.35 5.40
N PHE A 587 -33.48 3.81 5.16
CA PHE A 587 -33.82 3.04 3.96
C PHE A 587 -33.91 3.89 2.67
N ARG A 588 -33.95 5.22 2.79
CA ARG A 588 -34.14 6.15 1.65
C ARG A 588 -33.20 5.95 0.46
N PRO A 589 -31.91 5.57 0.61
CA PRO A 589 -31.04 5.27 -0.54
C PRO A 589 -31.41 3.96 -1.27
N LEU A 590 -32.09 3.03 -0.59
CA LEU A 590 -32.49 1.74 -1.14
C LEU A 590 -33.82 1.81 -1.90
N GLY A 591 -34.79 2.59 -1.41
CA GLY A 591 -36.09 2.69 -2.04
C GLY A 591 -37.09 3.55 -1.28
N LYS A 592 -38.38 3.28 -1.51
CA LYS A 592 -39.48 3.98 -0.85
C LYS A 592 -39.66 3.49 0.59
N GLY A 593 -40.10 4.37 1.48
CA GLY A 593 -40.50 4.01 2.84
C GLY A 593 -41.69 3.05 2.93
N GLU A 594 -42.46 2.91 1.85
CA GLU A 594 -43.52 1.90 1.68
C GLU A 594 -42.97 0.46 1.75
N SER A 595 -41.68 0.25 1.47
CA SER A 595 -41.00 -1.05 1.52
C SER A 595 -40.29 -1.33 2.86
N VAL A 596 -40.54 -0.50 3.89
CA VAL A 596 -40.14 -0.75 5.28
C VAL A 596 -41.33 -1.33 6.04
N ILE A 597 -41.26 -2.63 6.29
CA ILE A 597 -42.21 -3.40 7.09
C ILE A 597 -41.98 -3.13 8.58
N VAL A 598 -43.01 -3.25 9.40
CA VAL A 598 -42.94 -2.99 10.85
C VAL A 598 -43.46 -4.14 11.71
N SER A 599 -42.77 -4.37 12.82
CA SER A 599 -43.16 -5.30 13.88
C SER A 599 -43.39 -4.53 15.20
N PRO A 600 -44.58 -4.58 15.81
CA PRO A 600 -45.86 -5.11 15.29
C PRO A 600 -46.42 -4.29 14.10
N PRO A 601 -47.48 -4.75 13.39
CA PRO A 601 -48.27 -5.97 13.63
C PRO A 601 -47.61 -7.26 13.14
N GLU A 602 -46.57 -7.19 12.30
CA GLU A 602 -45.87 -8.38 11.82
C GLU A 602 -45.02 -9.01 12.94
N TYR A 603 -44.83 -10.32 12.87
CA TYR A 603 -44.06 -11.16 13.79
C TYR A 603 -43.49 -12.41 13.08
N SER A 604 -42.59 -13.16 13.71
CA SER A 604 -42.00 -14.39 13.15
C SER A 604 -43.10 -15.39 12.75
N GLY A 605 -43.04 -15.89 11.51
CA GLY A 605 -44.07 -16.74 10.91
C GLY A 605 -45.33 -16.05 10.37
N SER A 606 -45.49 -14.72 10.51
CA SER A 606 -46.57 -13.96 9.83
C SER A 606 -46.23 -13.59 8.38
N LEU A 607 -44.96 -13.26 8.13
CA LEU A 607 -44.41 -12.93 6.83
C LEU A 607 -44.00 -14.19 6.05
N ASN A 608 -44.13 -14.18 4.72
CA ASN A 608 -43.65 -15.27 3.88
C ASN A 608 -42.11 -15.36 3.94
N PRO A 609 -41.51 -16.52 4.29
CA PRO A 609 -40.05 -16.74 4.26
C PRO A 609 -39.35 -16.37 2.94
N ASP A 610 -40.04 -16.47 1.79
CA ASP A 610 -39.49 -16.05 0.50
C ASP A 610 -39.13 -14.56 0.48
N LEU A 611 -39.81 -13.71 1.27
CA LEU A 611 -39.59 -12.27 1.31
C LEU A 611 -38.18 -11.90 1.81
N PHE A 612 -37.69 -12.64 2.81
CA PHE A 612 -36.34 -12.46 3.36
C PHE A 612 -35.24 -13.03 2.45
N THR A 613 -35.59 -13.82 1.42
CA THR A 613 -34.63 -14.57 0.58
C THR A 613 -34.60 -14.09 -0.88
N ASP A 614 -35.73 -13.75 -1.49
CA ASP A 614 -35.83 -13.17 -2.85
C ASP A 614 -35.46 -11.67 -2.90
N SER A 615 -35.35 -10.97 -1.77
CA SER A 615 -34.93 -9.56 -1.74
C SER A 615 -33.40 -9.41 -1.91
N ARG A 616 -32.93 -8.50 -2.78
CA ARG A 616 -31.48 -8.41 -3.07
C ARG A 616 -30.66 -7.63 -2.05
N LEU A 617 -31.26 -6.68 -1.34
CA LEU A 617 -30.65 -5.94 -0.24
C LEU A 617 -31.63 -5.93 0.94
N GLY A 618 -31.16 -6.33 2.14
CA GLY A 618 -31.96 -6.39 3.35
C GLY A 618 -31.49 -5.39 4.40
N TYR A 619 -32.41 -4.62 4.97
CA TYR A 619 -32.15 -3.67 6.06
C TYR A 619 -33.02 -4.00 7.27
N TYR A 620 -32.42 -4.08 8.46
CA TYR A 620 -33.08 -4.49 9.69
C TYR A 620 -32.81 -3.50 10.84
N ASN A 621 -33.84 -3.10 11.57
CA ASN A 621 -33.76 -2.18 12.71
C ASN A 621 -34.71 -2.66 13.82
N LEU A 622 -34.24 -3.65 14.59
CA LEU A 622 -35.03 -4.51 15.48
C LEU A 622 -34.20 -4.86 16.72
N HIS A 623 -34.85 -4.97 17.90
CA HIS A 623 -34.19 -5.31 19.16
C HIS A 623 -33.44 -6.64 19.06
N GLY A 624 -32.19 -6.68 19.54
CA GLY A 624 -31.40 -7.90 19.65
C GLY A 624 -30.84 -8.11 21.06
N LEU A 625 -30.71 -9.38 21.46
CA LEU A 625 -30.19 -9.80 22.76
C LEU A 625 -28.93 -10.66 22.58
N PRO A 626 -27.99 -10.67 23.55
CA PRO A 626 -26.75 -11.43 23.43
C PRO A 626 -27.00 -12.94 23.52
N ASP A 627 -28.05 -13.38 24.20
CA ASP A 627 -28.35 -14.76 24.57
C ASP A 627 -29.40 -15.46 23.67
N THR A 628 -30.15 -14.73 22.84
CA THR A 628 -31.26 -15.30 22.05
C THR A 628 -30.97 -15.43 20.53
N PRO A 629 -31.54 -16.44 19.84
CA PRO A 629 -31.54 -16.53 18.37
C PRO A 629 -32.58 -15.66 17.65
N GLU A 630 -33.40 -14.91 18.38
CA GLU A 630 -34.43 -14.01 17.87
C GLU A 630 -34.00 -12.53 17.80
N TRP A 631 -34.62 -11.77 16.90
CA TRP A 631 -34.75 -10.31 16.94
C TRP A 631 -36.21 -9.92 17.14
N TYR A 632 -36.47 -8.80 17.84
CA TYR A 632 -37.79 -8.42 18.34
C TYR A 632 -38.25 -7.06 17.79
N GLY A 633 -39.56 -6.91 17.63
CA GLY A 633 -40.20 -5.64 17.32
C GLY A 633 -40.31 -4.75 18.56
N GLN A 634 -40.92 -3.57 18.38
CA GLN A 634 -41.38 -2.73 19.48
C GLN A 634 -42.63 -1.97 19.06
N LYS A 635 -43.72 -2.11 19.82
CA LYS A 635 -44.97 -1.38 19.60
C LYS A 635 -44.76 0.12 19.79
N ASP A 636 -45.36 0.93 18.93
CA ASP A 636 -45.37 2.39 19.09
C ASP A 636 -46.28 2.77 20.27
N ALA A 637 -45.85 3.71 21.13
CA ALA A 637 -46.62 4.07 22.33
C ALA A 637 -47.98 4.74 22.05
N SER A 638 -48.29 5.08 20.79
CA SER A 638 -49.63 5.51 20.35
C SER A 638 -50.55 4.36 19.91
N ASP A 639 -50.04 3.13 19.80
CA ASP A 639 -50.80 1.93 19.47
C ASP A 639 -51.37 1.28 20.75
N LEU A 640 -52.68 1.45 20.94
CA LEU A 640 -53.45 0.95 22.09
C LEU A 640 -53.93 -0.50 21.92
N SER A 641 -53.42 -1.25 20.93
CA SER A 641 -53.79 -2.65 20.74
C SER A 641 -53.19 -3.59 21.80
N GLU A 642 -53.89 -4.71 22.05
CA GLU A 642 -53.49 -5.79 22.97
C GLU A 642 -52.33 -6.66 22.41
N ILE A 643 -51.65 -6.21 21.34
CA ILE A 643 -50.47 -6.88 20.80
C ILE A 643 -49.31 -6.72 21.80
N PRO A 644 -48.49 -7.77 22.05
CA PRO A 644 -47.31 -7.66 22.92
C PRO A 644 -46.39 -6.51 22.55
N ASP A 645 -45.82 -5.84 23.54
CA ASP A 645 -45.00 -4.63 23.31
C ASP A 645 -43.69 -4.95 22.57
N TYR A 646 -43.12 -6.15 22.79
CA TYR A 646 -41.89 -6.64 22.17
C TYR A 646 -42.11 -8.05 21.56
N PRO A 647 -42.80 -8.15 20.40
CA PRO A 647 -43.03 -9.43 19.74
C PRO A 647 -41.74 -9.94 19.09
N VAL A 648 -41.58 -11.25 18.95
CA VAL A 648 -40.51 -11.81 18.11
C VAL A 648 -40.77 -11.40 16.65
N ALA A 649 -39.89 -10.60 16.07
CA ALA A 649 -40.03 -10.09 14.70
C ALA A 649 -39.40 -11.03 13.67
N LEU A 650 -38.23 -11.60 13.98
CA LEU A 650 -37.45 -12.48 13.12
C LEU A 650 -36.75 -13.56 13.94
N SER A 651 -36.74 -14.80 13.45
CA SER A 651 -35.97 -15.90 14.01
C SER A 651 -35.13 -16.59 12.92
N VAL A 652 -34.19 -17.44 13.33
CA VAL A 652 -33.42 -18.30 12.41
C VAL A 652 -34.30 -19.27 11.57
N LYS A 653 -35.58 -19.48 11.96
CA LYS A 653 -36.53 -20.34 11.23
C LYS A 653 -37.17 -19.64 10.03
N ASP A 654 -37.35 -18.32 10.09
CA ASP A 654 -37.90 -17.51 9.00
C ASP A 654 -36.90 -17.41 7.83
N LEU A 655 -35.61 -17.50 8.13
CA LEU A 655 -34.51 -17.47 7.17
C LEU A 655 -34.25 -18.87 6.58
N MET A 656 -34.99 -19.23 5.53
CA MET A 656 -34.92 -20.55 4.90
C MET A 656 -33.77 -20.67 3.89
N LYS A 657 -32.99 -21.78 3.94
CA LYS A 657 -31.94 -22.09 2.94
C LYS A 657 -32.56 -22.67 1.66
N ASN A 658 -33.32 -21.86 0.92
CA ASN A 658 -34.01 -22.23 -0.33
C ASN A 658 -33.15 -22.05 -1.61
N GLY A 659 -31.93 -21.51 -1.48
CA GLY A 659 -31.04 -21.19 -2.60
C GLY A 659 -31.18 -19.76 -3.16
N SER A 660 -32.12 -18.98 -2.61
CA SER A 660 -32.23 -17.52 -2.75
C SER A 660 -31.70 -16.86 -1.47
N ALA A 661 -31.04 -15.71 -1.59
CA ALA A 661 -30.59 -14.90 -0.45
C ALA A 661 -30.28 -13.45 -0.86
N PRO A 662 -30.40 -12.47 0.06
CA PRO A 662 -29.89 -11.12 -0.16
C PRO A 662 -28.41 -11.10 -0.44
N GLU A 663 -27.97 -10.19 -1.30
CA GLU A 663 -26.55 -10.01 -1.60
C GLU A 663 -25.84 -9.29 -0.45
N ILE A 664 -26.52 -8.32 0.17
CA ILE A 664 -26.02 -7.53 1.31
C ILE A 664 -27.12 -7.36 2.35
N VAL A 665 -26.77 -7.51 3.63
CA VAL A 665 -27.60 -7.19 4.80
C VAL A 665 -26.93 -6.12 5.66
N PHE A 666 -27.70 -5.15 6.15
CA PHE A 666 -27.29 -4.23 7.24
C PHE A 666 -28.30 -4.37 8.37
N THR A 667 -27.83 -4.57 9.60
CA THR A 667 -28.69 -4.62 10.80
C THR A 667 -28.20 -3.67 11.89
N GLU A 668 -29.12 -2.92 12.48
CA GLU A 668 -28.85 -2.03 13.62
C GLU A 668 -29.01 -2.71 14.99
N ALA A 669 -29.52 -3.95 15.04
CA ALA A 669 -29.82 -4.66 16.29
C ALA A 669 -28.64 -4.72 17.27
N CYS A 670 -28.88 -4.49 18.57
CA CYS A 670 -27.90 -4.81 19.61
C CYS A 670 -27.47 -6.28 19.47
N TYR A 671 -26.17 -6.55 19.56
CA TYR A 671 -25.61 -7.89 19.40
C TYR A 671 -25.95 -8.59 18.07
N GLY A 672 -26.42 -7.87 17.03
CA GLY A 672 -26.75 -8.47 15.73
C GLY A 672 -25.58 -9.17 15.04
N GLY A 673 -24.36 -8.70 15.31
CA GLY A 673 -23.07 -9.30 14.91
C GLY A 673 -22.39 -10.10 16.03
N HIS A 674 -23.06 -10.40 17.13
CA HIS A 674 -22.48 -11.18 18.23
C HIS A 674 -22.45 -12.68 17.86
N ILE A 675 -21.31 -13.14 17.37
CA ILE A 675 -21.09 -14.52 16.88
C ILE A 675 -20.34 -15.42 17.87
N PHE A 676 -19.88 -14.88 19.00
CA PHE A 676 -18.99 -15.55 19.96
C PHE A 676 -19.66 -16.80 20.55
N ASN A 677 -19.01 -17.95 20.42
CA ASN A 677 -19.50 -19.26 20.87
C ASN A 677 -20.91 -19.65 20.34
N LYS A 678 -21.31 -19.15 19.17
CA LYS A 678 -22.60 -19.45 18.53
C LYS A 678 -22.49 -20.23 17.21
N THR A 679 -23.56 -20.95 16.90
CA THR A 679 -23.82 -21.58 15.59
C THR A 679 -24.83 -20.76 14.76
N GLU A 680 -25.06 -21.14 13.50
CA GLU A 680 -26.09 -20.57 12.63
C GLU A 680 -27.53 -20.69 13.17
N ARG A 681 -27.73 -21.53 14.19
CA ARG A 681 -29.00 -21.68 14.91
C ARG A 681 -29.13 -20.75 16.12
N GLN A 682 -28.06 -20.02 16.47
CA GLN A 682 -27.95 -19.18 17.66
C GLN A 682 -27.66 -17.70 17.33
N ALA A 683 -27.20 -17.39 16.11
CA ALA A 683 -26.98 -16.02 15.63
C ALA A 683 -27.61 -15.81 14.24
N ILE A 684 -28.51 -14.84 14.12
CA ILE A 684 -29.15 -14.46 12.85
C ILE A 684 -28.12 -14.01 11.79
N SER A 685 -27.01 -13.37 12.19
CA SER A 685 -25.91 -13.03 11.28
C SER A 685 -25.20 -14.26 10.70
N LEU A 686 -24.91 -15.28 11.52
CA LEU A 686 -24.39 -16.56 11.03
C LEU A 686 -25.43 -17.28 10.13
N ARG A 687 -26.73 -17.21 10.46
CA ARG A 687 -27.79 -17.76 9.61
C ARG A 687 -27.86 -17.09 8.25
N PHE A 688 -27.75 -15.76 8.17
CA PHE A 688 -27.68 -15.03 6.90
C PHE A 688 -26.51 -15.50 6.03
N LEU A 689 -25.30 -15.62 6.62
CA LEU A 689 -24.14 -16.19 5.93
C LEU A 689 -24.40 -17.64 5.50
N ASN A 690 -25.04 -18.46 6.33
CA ASN A 690 -25.35 -19.86 5.99
C ASN A 690 -26.31 -19.96 4.81
N ILE A 691 -27.41 -19.20 4.76
CA ILE A 691 -28.40 -19.30 3.67
C ILE A 691 -27.85 -18.84 2.30
N GLY A 692 -26.95 -17.86 2.26
CA GLY A 692 -26.41 -17.36 0.99
C GLY A 692 -25.86 -15.92 0.98
N VAL A 693 -26.04 -15.14 2.06
CA VAL A 693 -25.70 -13.71 2.05
C VAL A 693 -24.20 -13.49 1.89
N LYS A 694 -23.83 -12.55 1.00
CA LYS A 694 -22.42 -12.29 0.62
C LYS A 694 -21.74 -11.26 1.53
N ALA A 695 -22.52 -10.36 2.14
CA ALA A 695 -22.06 -9.41 3.15
C ALA A 695 -23.13 -9.10 4.21
N VAL A 696 -22.75 -9.10 5.48
CA VAL A 696 -23.58 -8.69 6.62
C VAL A 696 -22.82 -7.60 7.39
N VAL A 697 -23.43 -6.44 7.60
CA VAL A 697 -22.89 -5.38 8.47
C VAL A 697 -23.75 -5.29 9.74
N ALA A 698 -23.12 -5.40 10.91
CA ALA A 698 -23.82 -5.53 12.19
C ALA A 698 -22.93 -5.11 13.39
N SER A 699 -23.55 -4.74 14.52
CA SER A 699 -22.87 -4.45 15.79
C SER A 699 -22.53 -5.71 16.58
N THR A 700 -21.31 -5.82 17.10
CA THR A 700 -20.87 -6.91 18.00
C THR A 700 -21.45 -6.81 19.42
N CYS A 701 -21.88 -5.62 19.83
CA CYS A 701 -22.38 -5.30 21.17
C CYS A 701 -23.60 -4.35 21.10
N ILE A 702 -23.93 -3.60 22.18
CA ILE A 702 -25.05 -2.63 22.16
C ILE A 702 -24.85 -1.60 21.04
N ALA A 703 -25.89 -1.46 20.22
CA ALA A 703 -25.96 -0.46 19.16
C ALA A 703 -26.91 0.67 19.58
N TYR A 704 -26.53 1.91 19.30
CA TYR A 704 -27.34 3.09 19.57
C TYR A 704 -27.90 3.69 18.29
N GLY A 705 -29.16 4.09 18.32
CA GLY A 705 -29.84 4.72 17.20
C GLY A 705 -30.73 5.89 17.58
N SER A 706 -31.18 6.57 16.53
CA SER A 706 -31.97 7.80 16.50
C SER A 706 -33.44 7.50 16.81
N VAL A 707 -34.07 8.37 17.61
CA VAL A 707 -35.53 8.39 17.75
C VAL A 707 -36.22 8.92 16.49
N ASN A 708 -35.62 9.93 15.85
CA ASN A 708 -36.13 10.61 14.66
C ASN A 708 -34.96 11.29 13.93
N THR A 709 -35.20 11.94 12.80
CA THR A 709 -34.17 12.78 12.15
C THR A 709 -33.88 14.05 12.98
N PRO A 710 -32.62 14.54 13.03
CA PRO A 710 -31.44 14.10 12.26
C PRO A 710 -30.86 12.78 12.77
N LEU A 711 -30.42 11.93 11.84
CA LEU A 711 -29.89 10.60 12.17
C LEU A 711 -28.55 10.69 12.89
N ILE A 712 -28.33 9.78 13.85
CA ILE A 712 -27.13 9.56 14.67
C ILE A 712 -26.82 8.05 14.71
N GLY A 713 -25.67 7.66 15.28
CA GLY A 713 -25.37 6.25 15.58
C GLY A 713 -25.55 5.29 14.41
N GLY A 714 -26.16 4.13 14.68
CA GLY A 714 -26.43 3.06 13.71
C GLY A 714 -27.22 3.52 12.49
N ASP A 715 -28.26 4.35 12.65
CA ASP A 715 -29.04 4.88 11.53
C ASP A 715 -28.19 5.76 10.60
N LEU A 716 -27.33 6.62 11.17
CA LEU A 716 -26.45 7.48 10.38
C LEU A 716 -25.41 6.66 9.62
N LEU A 717 -24.82 5.66 10.28
CA LEU A 717 -23.88 4.73 9.65
C LEU A 717 -24.56 3.93 8.53
N GLY A 718 -25.76 3.40 8.75
CA GLY A 718 -26.54 2.64 7.78
C GLY A 718 -26.97 3.49 6.58
N TYR A 719 -27.44 4.71 6.81
CA TYR A 719 -27.80 5.65 5.74
C TYR A 719 -26.60 5.97 4.83
N LEU A 720 -25.44 6.24 5.44
CA LEU A 720 -24.21 6.53 4.72
C LEU A 720 -23.65 5.30 3.99
N PHE A 721 -23.73 4.11 4.60
CA PHE A 721 -23.34 2.85 3.97
C PHE A 721 -24.19 2.58 2.72
N TRP A 722 -25.52 2.62 2.83
CA TRP A 722 -26.41 2.38 1.70
C TRP A 722 -26.26 3.44 0.59
N LYS A 723 -26.05 4.71 0.95
CA LYS A 723 -25.68 5.77 -0.02
C LYS A 723 -24.45 5.37 -0.84
N TYR A 724 -23.35 4.95 -0.18
CA TYR A 724 -22.11 4.65 -0.89
C TYR A 724 -22.13 3.31 -1.65
N VAL A 725 -22.88 2.30 -1.17
CA VAL A 725 -23.18 1.08 -1.95
C VAL A 725 -23.95 1.43 -3.22
N GLN A 726 -24.96 2.31 -3.13
CA GLN A 726 -25.76 2.73 -4.29
C GLN A 726 -24.95 3.57 -5.30
N GLU A 727 -23.99 4.37 -4.83
CA GLU A 727 -22.97 5.03 -5.65
C GLU A 727 -22.01 4.07 -6.39
N GLY A 728 -22.16 2.76 -6.23
CA GLY A 728 -21.45 1.72 -6.97
C GLY A 728 -20.07 1.38 -6.41
N MET A 729 -19.83 1.67 -5.13
CA MET A 729 -18.61 1.27 -4.39
C MET A 729 -18.67 -0.21 -3.96
N THR A 730 -17.53 -0.80 -3.57
CA THR A 730 -17.57 -2.07 -2.83
C THR A 730 -18.18 -1.89 -1.44
N VAL A 731 -18.62 -2.97 -0.79
CA VAL A 731 -19.11 -2.90 0.60
C VAL A 731 -18.03 -2.42 1.56
N GLY A 732 -16.78 -2.82 1.38
CA GLY A 732 -15.65 -2.31 2.15
C GLY A 732 -15.38 -0.82 1.92
N GLU A 733 -15.30 -0.39 0.65
CA GLU A 733 -15.17 1.02 0.25
C GLU A 733 -16.28 1.88 0.89
N ALA A 734 -17.53 1.42 0.77
CA ALA A 734 -18.71 2.10 1.30
C ALA A 734 -18.70 2.19 2.83
N PHE A 735 -18.25 1.14 3.52
CA PHE A 735 -18.22 1.08 4.98
C PHE A 735 -17.18 2.03 5.59
N ILE A 736 -15.96 2.12 5.01
CA ILE A 736 -14.98 3.14 5.43
C ILE A 736 -15.57 4.54 5.22
N ARG A 737 -16.09 4.83 4.02
CA ARG A 737 -16.66 6.16 3.74
C ARG A 737 -17.84 6.49 4.63
N ALA A 738 -18.62 5.50 5.05
CA ALA A 738 -19.70 5.69 6.03
C ALA A 738 -19.14 6.08 7.42
N LYS A 739 -18.14 5.36 7.94
CA LYS A 739 -17.48 5.72 9.21
C LYS A 739 -16.81 7.10 9.14
N VAL A 740 -16.06 7.40 8.07
CA VAL A 740 -15.37 8.69 7.87
C VAL A 740 -16.37 9.85 7.74
N GLU A 741 -17.46 9.67 7.01
CA GLU A 741 -18.47 10.74 6.84
C GLU A 741 -19.34 10.90 8.10
N MET A 742 -19.58 9.84 8.87
CA MET A 742 -20.18 9.93 10.20
C MET A 742 -19.31 10.76 11.14
N VAL A 743 -17.99 10.48 11.21
CA VAL A 743 -17.05 11.26 12.02
C VAL A 743 -17.06 12.74 11.63
N ARG A 744 -17.03 13.05 10.32
CA ARG A 744 -17.12 14.42 9.81
C ARG A 744 -18.43 15.09 10.21
N GLU A 745 -19.56 14.42 10.04
CA GLU A 745 -20.89 14.99 10.30
C GLU A 745 -21.13 15.24 11.80
N MET A 746 -20.71 14.34 12.69
CA MET A 746 -20.82 14.55 14.14
C MET A 746 -19.85 15.62 14.63
N THR A 747 -18.59 15.60 14.16
CA THR A 747 -17.63 16.70 14.40
C THR A 747 -18.17 18.06 13.90
N ARG A 748 -18.91 18.10 12.79
CA ARG A 748 -19.56 19.31 12.26
C ARG A 748 -20.77 19.76 13.08
N ARG A 749 -21.48 18.85 13.76
CA ARG A 749 -22.68 19.15 14.57
C ARG A 749 -22.34 19.60 15.99
N GLN A 750 -21.45 18.89 16.68
CA GLN A 750 -21.15 19.11 18.11
C GLN A 750 -19.67 19.40 18.41
N GLY A 751 -18.75 19.16 17.46
CA GLY A 751 -17.32 19.46 17.60
C GLY A 751 -16.45 18.28 18.08
N PHE A 752 -17.06 17.13 18.38
CA PHE A 752 -16.43 15.92 18.91
C PHE A 752 -17.26 14.68 18.55
N LEU A 753 -16.76 13.49 18.90
CA LEU A 753 -17.52 12.25 18.99
C LEU A 753 -17.82 11.95 20.46
N ASP A 754 -19.09 11.74 20.79
CA ASP A 754 -19.51 11.22 22.10
C ASP A 754 -19.38 9.69 22.16
N GLY A 755 -19.87 9.10 23.25
CA GLY A 755 -19.81 7.66 23.50
C GLY A 755 -20.57 6.83 22.46
N GLU A 756 -21.80 7.21 22.12
CA GLU A 756 -22.62 6.51 21.12
C GLU A 756 -21.96 6.52 19.74
N ASP A 757 -21.39 7.65 19.35
CA ASP A 757 -20.73 7.78 18.04
C ASP A 757 -19.45 6.94 18.00
N GLN A 758 -18.61 7.01 19.04
CA GLN A 758 -17.41 6.18 19.17
C GLN A 758 -17.76 4.68 19.16
N LYS A 759 -18.72 4.26 19.99
CA LYS A 759 -19.17 2.87 20.11
C LYS A 759 -19.68 2.35 18.76
N THR A 760 -20.53 3.12 18.07
CA THR A 760 -21.01 2.78 16.72
C THR A 760 -19.86 2.57 15.73
N ILE A 761 -18.85 3.44 15.74
CA ILE A 761 -17.72 3.35 14.82
C ILE A 761 -16.88 2.08 15.06
N ILE A 762 -16.78 1.58 16.29
CA ILE A 762 -15.92 0.44 16.64
C ILE A 762 -16.68 -0.89 16.78
N SER A 763 -17.96 -0.90 17.14
CA SER A 763 -18.77 -2.13 17.30
C SER A 763 -19.28 -2.69 15.98
N PHE A 764 -19.57 -1.83 15.00
CA PHE A 764 -20.05 -2.29 13.69
C PHE A 764 -18.91 -2.90 12.88
N VAL A 765 -19.09 -4.16 12.46
CA VAL A 765 -18.14 -4.94 11.66
C VAL A 765 -18.79 -5.44 10.37
N LEU A 766 -17.95 -5.84 9.39
CA LEU A 766 -18.36 -6.39 8.11
C LEU A 766 -18.01 -7.88 8.06
N TYR A 767 -19.03 -8.74 8.00
CA TYR A 767 -18.86 -10.16 7.65
C TYR A 767 -19.08 -10.35 6.15
N GLY A 768 -18.16 -11.02 5.47
CA GLY A 768 -18.13 -11.12 4.00
C GLY A 768 -16.91 -10.44 3.36
N ASP A 769 -16.91 -10.36 2.04
CA ASP A 769 -15.78 -9.86 1.25
C ASP A 769 -15.77 -8.32 1.10
N PRO A 770 -14.70 -7.60 1.49
CA PRO A 770 -14.62 -6.15 1.34
C PRO A 770 -14.60 -5.66 -0.12
N LEU A 771 -14.27 -6.51 -1.10
CA LEU A 771 -14.28 -6.22 -2.53
C LEU A 771 -15.62 -6.49 -3.22
N LEU A 772 -16.59 -7.12 -2.54
CA LEU A 772 -17.94 -7.33 -3.07
C LEU A 772 -18.57 -6.00 -3.50
N ARG A 773 -19.13 -5.96 -4.72
CA ARG A 773 -19.77 -4.75 -5.29
C ARG A 773 -21.19 -5.05 -5.71
N TYR A 774 -22.14 -4.20 -5.30
CA TYR A 774 -23.52 -4.29 -5.78
C TYR A 774 -23.66 -3.58 -7.14
N HIS A 775 -24.29 -4.25 -8.11
CA HIS A 775 -24.41 -3.74 -9.48
C HIS A 775 -25.65 -2.85 -9.66
N THR A 776 -25.57 -1.59 -9.21
CA THR A 776 -26.60 -0.58 -9.51
C THR A 776 -26.60 -0.17 -10.99
N LYS A 777 -27.81 0.02 -11.54
CA LYS A 777 -28.01 0.39 -12.95
C LYS A 777 -27.50 1.82 -13.20
N GLY A 778 -26.35 1.94 -13.85
CA GLY A 778 -25.78 3.23 -14.29
C GLY A 778 -24.68 3.82 -13.41
N ALA A 779 -24.33 3.22 -12.28
CA ALA A 779 -23.17 3.66 -11.51
C ALA A 779 -21.86 3.32 -12.22
N LYS A 780 -20.91 4.26 -12.23
CA LYS A 780 -19.55 4.02 -12.73
C LYS A 780 -18.74 3.27 -11.66
N LYS A 781 -17.93 2.29 -12.08
CA LYS A 781 -16.95 1.65 -11.18
C LYS A 781 -16.03 2.72 -10.58
N LYS A 782 -16.13 2.97 -9.27
CA LYS A 782 -15.17 3.76 -8.50
C LYS A 782 -14.08 2.84 -7.96
N THR A 783 -12.81 3.24 -8.06
CA THR A 783 -11.69 2.49 -7.47
C THR A 783 -11.45 2.98 -6.05
N PHE A 784 -11.21 2.08 -5.09
CA PHE A 784 -10.68 2.47 -3.78
C PHE A 784 -9.32 3.15 -3.93
N VAL A 785 -9.06 4.17 -3.12
CA VAL A 785 -7.73 4.75 -2.95
C VAL A 785 -7.57 5.06 -1.47
N ARG A 786 -6.51 4.52 -0.86
CA ARG A 786 -6.14 4.75 0.53
C ARG A 786 -5.72 6.21 0.72
N LEU A 787 -6.23 6.85 1.77
CA LEU A 787 -6.00 8.26 2.03
C LEU A 787 -4.73 8.47 2.87
N LYS A 788 -3.81 9.30 2.37
CA LYS A 788 -2.65 9.81 3.11
C LYS A 788 -3.08 10.97 4.02
N GLY A 789 -2.78 10.83 5.30
CA GLY A 789 -3.05 11.83 6.34
C GLY A 789 -4.35 11.58 7.09
N LYS A 790 -4.29 11.73 8.42
CA LYS A 790 -5.37 11.37 9.35
C LYS A 790 -6.06 12.63 9.88
N PRO A 791 -7.40 12.65 10.00
CA PRO A 791 -8.07 13.73 10.71
C PRO A 791 -7.77 13.61 12.21
N GLU A 792 -7.48 14.73 12.88
CA GLU A 792 -7.54 14.75 14.34
C GLU A 792 -9.00 14.65 14.78
N ILE A 793 -9.28 13.69 15.65
CA ILE A 793 -10.61 13.47 16.21
C ILE A 793 -10.58 13.93 17.66
N LYS A 794 -11.53 14.79 18.02
CA LYS A 794 -11.88 15.06 19.42
C LYS A 794 -12.87 13.99 19.87
N ILE A 795 -12.50 13.25 20.90
CA ILE A 795 -13.36 12.25 21.54
C ILE A 795 -13.68 12.69 22.97
N VAL A 796 -14.79 12.19 23.50
CA VAL A 796 -15.33 12.51 24.82
C VAL A 796 -15.85 11.23 25.47
N SER A 797 -15.62 11.06 26.76
CA SER A 797 -16.17 9.95 27.56
C SER A 797 -17.29 10.44 28.48
N ASP A 798 -18.26 9.58 28.78
CA ASP A 798 -19.30 9.81 29.80
C ASP A 798 -18.98 9.16 31.16
N HIS A 799 -18.00 8.24 31.19
CA HIS A 799 -17.50 7.62 32.44
C HIS A 799 -17.00 8.69 33.42
N GLN A 800 -17.42 8.57 34.68
CA GLN A 800 -16.95 9.42 35.78
C GLN A 800 -15.74 8.78 36.47
N GLU A 801 -14.68 9.56 36.67
CA GLU A 801 -13.58 9.18 37.57
C GLU A 801 -14.08 8.98 39.02
N GLU A 802 -13.53 8.00 39.73
CA GLU A 802 -13.87 7.74 41.13
C GLU A 802 -13.50 8.94 42.02
N GLY A 803 -14.52 9.74 42.40
CA GLY A 803 -14.36 10.96 43.20
C GLY A 803 -14.75 12.27 42.49
N ALA A 804 -15.26 12.21 41.25
CA ALA A 804 -15.82 13.38 40.56
C ALA A 804 -17.01 14.02 41.33
N GLU A 805 -17.16 15.34 41.24
CA GLU A 805 -18.29 16.05 41.86
C GLU A 805 -19.61 15.72 41.18
N SER A 806 -20.67 15.46 41.96
CA SER A 806 -21.98 15.05 41.42
C SER A 806 -22.65 16.16 40.59
N VAL A 807 -22.89 15.86 39.30
CA VAL A 807 -23.40 16.79 38.29
C VAL A 807 -24.89 17.10 38.55
N PHE A 808 -25.19 18.30 39.02
CA PHE A 808 -26.56 18.67 39.39
C PHE A 808 -27.41 19.11 38.19
N VAL A 809 -28.28 18.21 37.70
CA VAL A 809 -29.35 18.54 36.75
C VAL A 809 -30.61 18.95 37.50
N SER A 810 -31.25 20.04 37.10
CA SER A 810 -32.46 20.52 37.77
C SER A 810 -33.64 19.56 37.58
N LYS A 811 -34.55 19.48 38.57
CA LYS A 811 -35.75 18.62 38.52
C LYS A 811 -36.64 18.92 37.32
N GLU A 812 -36.68 20.17 36.85
CA GLU A 812 -37.45 20.57 35.67
C GLU A 812 -36.81 20.07 34.37
N ILE A 813 -35.48 20.14 34.25
CA ILE A 813 -34.77 19.54 33.11
C ILE A 813 -34.98 18.03 33.10
N LEU A 814 -34.80 17.33 34.23
CA LEU A 814 -35.08 15.89 34.32
C LEU A 814 -36.52 15.54 33.95
N ARG A 815 -37.51 16.37 34.31
CA ARG A 815 -38.91 16.20 33.90
C ARG A 815 -39.09 16.34 32.39
N GLN A 816 -38.41 17.31 31.76
CA GLN A 816 -38.43 17.51 30.30
C GLN A 816 -37.76 16.35 29.56
N VAL A 817 -36.61 15.87 30.04
CA VAL A 817 -35.92 14.70 29.47
C VAL A 817 -36.79 13.44 29.60
N LYS A 818 -37.35 13.17 30.79
CA LYS A 818 -38.28 12.05 31.01
C LYS A 818 -39.44 12.11 30.02
N THR A 819 -40.05 13.28 29.83
CA THR A 819 -41.14 13.51 28.86
C THR A 819 -40.74 13.22 27.40
N ALA A 820 -39.48 13.45 27.03
CA ALA A 820 -38.97 13.14 25.69
C ALA A 820 -38.64 11.64 25.48
N VAL A 821 -38.33 10.91 26.55
CA VAL A 821 -37.95 9.48 26.52
C VAL A 821 -39.18 8.56 26.68
N GLU A 822 -40.19 8.96 27.46
CA GLU A 822 -41.37 8.16 27.82
C GLU A 822 -42.07 7.46 26.62
N PRO A 823 -42.22 8.07 25.43
CA PRO A 823 -42.87 7.41 24.28
C PRO A 823 -42.09 6.23 23.68
N TYR A 824 -40.84 6.01 24.11
CA TYR A 824 -39.94 4.99 23.57
C TYR A 824 -39.43 4.01 24.64
N LEU A 825 -39.55 4.38 25.91
CA LEU A 825 -39.25 3.52 27.06
C LEU A 825 -40.32 3.72 28.15
N PRO A 826 -41.59 3.34 27.91
CA PRO A 826 -42.71 3.69 28.77
C PRO A 826 -42.61 3.10 30.17
N GLY A 827 -43.09 3.85 31.16
CA GLY A 827 -42.99 3.53 32.58
C GLY A 827 -41.61 3.85 33.15
N LEU A 828 -41.12 5.08 32.93
CA LEU A 828 -39.82 5.57 33.41
C LEU A 828 -39.76 5.80 34.93
N ASP A 829 -40.87 5.72 35.67
CA ASP A 829 -40.88 5.80 37.14
C ASP A 829 -40.11 4.66 37.83
N GLN A 830 -39.79 3.60 37.09
CA GLN A 830 -38.99 2.45 37.55
C GLN A 830 -37.60 2.38 36.88
N ALA A 831 -37.23 3.36 36.05
CA ALA A 831 -35.93 3.38 35.37
C ALA A 831 -34.81 3.84 36.31
N ARG A 832 -33.64 3.21 36.23
CA ARG A 832 -32.42 3.70 36.87
C ARG A 832 -31.89 4.87 36.03
N ILE A 833 -31.65 6.00 36.69
CA ILE A 833 -31.09 7.21 36.06
C ILE A 833 -29.63 7.36 36.47
N SER A 834 -28.75 7.48 35.48
CA SER A 834 -27.35 7.88 35.61
C SER A 834 -27.17 9.26 34.98
N ILE A 835 -26.28 10.09 35.52
CA ILE A 835 -26.02 11.46 35.05
C ILE A 835 -24.51 11.66 34.95
N GLY A 836 -23.98 11.53 33.73
CA GLY A 836 -22.59 11.81 33.39
C GLY A 836 -22.39 13.27 32.98
N GLN A 837 -21.21 13.82 33.24
CA GLN A 837 -20.73 15.01 32.53
C GLN A 837 -19.70 14.54 31.52
N GLU A 838 -19.82 15.04 30.29
CA GLU A 838 -18.89 14.75 29.21
C GLU A 838 -17.48 15.26 29.52
N GLN A 839 -16.52 14.34 29.56
CA GLN A 839 -15.12 14.63 29.84
C GLN A 839 -14.26 14.50 28.58
N PHE A 840 -13.51 15.56 28.25
CA PHE A 840 -12.41 15.47 27.31
C PHE A 840 -11.23 14.75 27.98
N PRO A 841 -10.64 13.71 27.37
CA PRO A 841 -9.49 13.01 27.95
C PRO A 841 -8.31 13.97 28.14
N ALA A 842 -7.64 13.85 29.28
CA ALA A 842 -6.58 14.76 29.66
C ALA A 842 -5.43 14.79 28.63
N VAL A 843 -5.00 16.00 28.25
CA VAL A 843 -3.93 16.22 27.26
C VAL A 843 -2.57 15.85 27.87
N GLY A 844 -2.30 14.55 27.94
CA GLY A 844 -1.08 13.98 28.50
C GLY A 844 -0.97 12.45 28.41
N GLU A 845 -2.07 11.70 28.28
CA GLU A 845 -2.04 10.23 28.41
C GLU A 845 -1.54 9.45 27.18
N ARG A 846 -1.23 10.12 26.05
CA ARG A 846 -0.80 9.45 24.80
C ARG A 846 0.55 8.71 24.86
N GLU A 847 1.28 8.77 25.98
CA GLU A 847 2.60 8.13 26.15
C GLU A 847 2.72 7.18 27.36
N LYS A 848 1.63 6.76 28.02
CA LYS A 848 1.70 5.82 29.17
C LYS A 848 1.06 4.45 28.95
N GLY A 849 1.42 3.83 27.83
CA GLY A 849 1.47 2.36 27.75
C GLY A 849 2.87 1.88 28.19
N LEU A 850 2.95 1.24 29.36
CA LEU A 850 4.16 0.71 30.03
C LEU A 850 5.03 1.75 30.80
N ALA A 851 5.46 1.32 31.99
CA ALA A 851 6.45 1.91 32.92
C ALA A 851 6.12 3.22 33.68
N GLY A 852 6.17 3.13 35.01
CA GLY A 852 6.62 4.19 35.91
C GLY A 852 5.58 5.18 36.42
N GLU A 853 5.31 5.12 37.73
CA GLU A 853 4.79 6.28 38.48
C GLU A 853 5.80 7.44 38.40
N PHE A 854 5.35 8.67 38.12
CA PHE A 854 6.09 9.86 38.53
C PHE A 854 5.15 11.06 38.67
N ASN A 855 5.22 11.68 39.84
CA ASN A 855 4.29 12.71 40.29
C ASN A 855 4.65 14.09 39.70
N ARG A 856 3.76 14.69 38.89
CA ARG A 856 3.82 16.12 38.53
C ARG A 856 2.43 16.74 38.58
N LYS A 857 2.30 17.84 39.33
CA LYS A 857 1.04 18.56 39.53
C LYS A 857 0.58 19.19 38.21
N GLY A 858 -0.67 18.94 37.83
CA GLY A 858 -1.26 19.49 36.62
C GLY A 858 -1.41 21.01 36.65
N GLN A 859 -1.14 21.64 35.51
CA GLN A 859 -1.50 23.03 35.23
C GLN A 859 -2.86 22.99 34.53
N LYS A 860 -3.89 23.64 35.11
CA LYS A 860 -5.24 23.64 34.51
C LYS A 860 -5.22 24.37 33.17
N ASN A 861 -5.72 23.70 32.12
CA ASN A 861 -6.11 24.34 30.87
C ASN A 861 -7.62 24.60 30.92
N ASP A 862 -8.03 25.86 30.78
CA ASP A 862 -9.43 26.29 30.91
C ASP A 862 -10.26 26.00 29.63
N ALA A 863 -10.42 24.71 29.32
CA ALA A 863 -11.06 24.22 28.09
C ALA A 863 -12.49 23.64 28.33
N GLU A 864 -13.43 24.53 28.63
CA GLU A 864 -14.89 24.37 28.40
C GLU A 864 -15.55 22.98 28.63
N GLY A 865 -15.50 22.43 29.85
CA GLY A 865 -16.47 21.40 30.27
C GLY A 865 -17.89 21.98 30.40
N GLY A 866 -18.93 21.27 29.91
CA GLY A 866 -20.31 21.77 30.06
C GLY A 866 -21.44 21.05 29.31
N TRP A 867 -21.22 19.86 28.75
CA TRP A 867 -22.30 18.99 28.25
C TRP A 867 -22.62 17.91 29.28
N VAL A 868 -23.90 17.53 29.41
CA VAL A 868 -24.36 16.57 30.42
C VAL A 868 -25.19 15.49 29.76
N VAL A 869 -24.89 14.22 30.04
CA VAL A 869 -25.63 13.06 29.51
C VAL A 869 -26.48 12.46 30.61
N VAL A 870 -27.78 12.35 30.37
CA VAL A 870 -28.72 11.63 31.24
C VAL A 870 -29.03 10.28 30.60
N THR A 871 -28.57 9.20 31.24
CA THR A 871 -28.80 7.82 30.81
C THR A 871 -29.91 7.20 31.65
N PHE A 872 -30.99 6.77 31.01
CA PHE A 872 -32.05 5.95 31.61
C PHE A 872 -31.79 4.49 31.22
N SER A 873 -31.75 3.60 32.20
CA SER A 873 -31.73 2.16 31.97
C SER A 873 -32.96 1.51 32.60
N LYS A 874 -33.58 0.57 31.88
CA LYS A 874 -34.76 -0.17 32.36
C LYS A 874 -34.70 -1.63 31.93
N GLU A 875 -35.08 -2.50 32.85
CA GLU A 875 -35.36 -3.90 32.57
C GLU A 875 -36.85 -4.08 32.22
N VAL A 876 -37.12 -4.73 31.10
CA VAL A 876 -38.47 -5.14 30.67
C VAL A 876 -38.49 -6.67 30.63
N PRO A 877 -39.12 -7.35 31.61
CA PRO A 877 -39.30 -8.78 31.54
C PRO A 877 -40.38 -9.13 30.51
N THR A 878 -39.99 -9.81 29.44
CA THR A 878 -40.92 -10.54 28.57
C THR A 878 -41.14 -11.94 29.15
N SER A 879 -41.99 -12.77 28.53
CA SER A 879 -42.38 -14.07 29.12
C SER A 879 -41.21 -15.03 29.36
N ASN A 880 -40.10 -14.86 28.63
CA ASN A 880 -38.95 -15.76 28.64
C ASN A 880 -37.60 -15.06 28.92
N HIS A 881 -37.47 -13.74 28.72
CA HIS A 881 -36.20 -13.01 28.75
C HIS A 881 -36.32 -11.64 29.43
N ILE A 882 -35.18 -11.05 29.82
CA ILE A 882 -35.12 -9.69 30.37
C ILE A 882 -34.46 -8.78 29.32
N HIS A 883 -35.26 -7.90 28.73
CA HIS A 883 -34.76 -6.91 27.78
C HIS A 883 -34.22 -5.71 28.55
N ARG A 884 -32.96 -5.33 28.30
CA ARG A 884 -32.31 -4.17 28.92
C ARG A 884 -32.23 -3.04 27.92
N HIS A 885 -33.05 -2.02 28.12
CA HIS A 885 -33.09 -0.85 27.25
C HIS A 885 -32.40 0.34 27.87
N TYR A 886 -31.65 1.07 27.05
CA TYR A 886 -30.94 2.30 27.39
C TYR A 886 -31.49 3.44 26.54
N ALA A 887 -31.76 4.58 27.18
CA ALA A 887 -32.10 5.83 26.50
C ALA A 887 -31.17 6.93 27.03
N ARG A 888 -30.44 7.59 26.14
CA ARG A 888 -29.36 8.54 26.48
C ARG A 888 -29.65 9.89 25.87
N ALA A 889 -29.70 10.93 26.71
CA ALA A 889 -30.06 12.29 26.31
C ALA A 889 -28.92 13.26 26.65
N THR A 890 -28.27 13.81 25.61
CA THR A 890 -27.23 14.82 25.76
C THR A 890 -27.86 16.21 25.86
N LEU A 891 -27.43 16.97 26.87
CA LEU A 891 -27.90 18.30 27.21
C LEU A 891 -26.82 19.34 26.92
N ASP A 892 -27.22 20.46 26.29
CA ASP A 892 -26.35 21.63 26.15
C ASP A 892 -26.13 22.40 27.48
N LYS A 893 -25.26 23.40 27.43
CA LYS A 893 -24.95 24.31 28.56
C LYS A 893 -26.17 25.08 29.08
N GLN A 894 -27.31 25.03 28.39
CA GLN A 894 -28.59 25.64 28.78
C GLN A 894 -29.60 24.59 29.31
N GLY A 895 -29.22 23.31 29.38
CA GLY A 895 -30.06 22.22 29.87
C GLY A 895 -31.06 21.68 28.85
N LYS A 896 -30.91 22.02 27.56
CA LYS A 896 -31.80 21.56 26.48
C LYS A 896 -31.25 20.30 25.82
N VAL A 897 -32.13 19.33 25.55
CA VAL A 897 -31.81 18.12 24.79
C VAL A 897 -31.37 18.47 23.36
N VAL A 898 -30.15 18.06 23.00
CA VAL A 898 -29.59 18.20 21.65
C VAL A 898 -29.46 16.87 20.90
N LYS A 899 -29.25 15.76 21.63
CA LYS A 899 -29.14 14.39 21.11
C LYS A 899 -30.00 13.48 21.98
N LEU A 900 -30.69 12.53 21.36
CA LEU A 900 -31.44 11.48 22.04
C LEU A 900 -31.23 10.15 21.31
N ALA A 901 -30.54 9.23 21.97
CA ALA A 901 -30.19 7.91 21.47
C ALA A 901 -30.92 6.80 22.24
N LEU A 902 -31.24 5.70 21.57
CA LEU A 902 -31.83 4.49 22.15
C LEU A 902 -30.99 3.25 21.80
N SER A 903 -30.88 2.30 22.72
CA SER A 903 -30.39 0.94 22.44
C SER A 903 -31.30 0.21 21.44
N ARG A 904 -30.71 -0.53 20.50
CA ARG A 904 -31.35 -1.05 19.29
C ARG A 904 -31.74 -2.52 19.23
#